data_AF-A0A356U1R1-F1
#
_entry.id   AF-A0A356U1R1-F1
#
_cell.length_a   1.000
_cell.length_b   1.000
_cell.length_c   1.000
_cell.angle_alpha   90.00
_cell.angle_beta   90.00
_cell.angle_gamma   90.00
#
_symmetry.space_group_name_H-M   'P 1'
#
loop_
_entity.id
_entity.type
_entity.pdbx_description
1 polymer ?
#
loop_
_entity_poly.entity_id
_entity_poly.type
_entity_poly.pdbx_seq_one_letter_code
_entity_poly.pdbx_strand_id
1 'polypeptide(L)'
;MLLRPTRCRLRRAKNIAPKIDGVGIMMRQILVCFMMLVLGLPAMASPLLVEGKKLTYQRILTKPGAAIMAAPNGAKTGIYPPFQILYVFERNDGFAFVGPNANGSGEGWVKESEIVDWSQNIVASFTNPANRDRQLLFDSQENLNELLQHEAYADMLIAYRKKLSEGEAPMGGVVSIEPEEHVDISKNFYLLPILQAFEEYHPMTGDPFLQMELASLPLDKEQGAKSGDLSDFEAGIVFVIDTTRSMDPFIEETRNAVAEMVTKLEASNAGKKLNFGVIGFRDNNAAIAELEYRTKIYAPLKKRDNQKEVVAALDAMEAAKASSPGFNEDALAGVEDAIGKIDWAAFGGRFVILVTDAGPKLPGDQNARSKIDADALREEARRNQIAVFTMHLRGKSGEANHAYAEGNYKNLSRFDGSGYYYPIKDGSREAFGTIVRSVIEDVTGIINVSAEKKLAEGTKPNGKPDVGAAGRAMQLAWLGRQNNAKAPELLRVWASDVDLEDPTRQALEPRLLVTKNQLSSLRETLKLILEAGEQTQASGESDEFFNQLKGAISRAAQNPELLDQTDLDSLDEAFGEFLADLPYKSRLQNMTEDRWANAGSERRRILDQLRARFQLYEMWNDDPEIWVKLHDKAEDGELVYAMPFSMLP
;
A
#
# COMPACT_ATOMS: atom_id res chain seq x y z
N MET A 1 -18.16 -5.83 66.52
CA MET A 1 -17.84 -4.38 66.61
C MET A 1 -18.66 -3.68 65.54
N LEU A 2 -19.76 -2.97 65.81
CA LEU A 2 -20.25 -2.36 67.06
C LEU A 2 -19.40 -1.15 67.52
N LEU A 3 -19.75 0.03 66.99
CA LEU A 3 -19.80 1.30 67.72
C LEU A 3 -20.80 2.26 67.02
N ARG A 4 -21.35 3.19 67.80
CA ARG A 4 -22.50 4.10 67.56
C ARG A 4 -22.39 5.23 68.63
N PRO A 5 -23.27 6.24 68.69
CA PRO A 5 -23.81 7.12 67.63
C PRO A 5 -23.81 8.61 68.09
N THR A 6 -24.40 9.52 67.30
CA THR A 6 -25.06 10.71 67.89
C THR A 6 -26.32 11.14 67.14
N ARG A 7 -27.27 11.74 67.86
CA ARG A 7 -28.52 12.37 67.37
C ARG A 7 -28.33 13.91 67.38
N CYS A 8 -29.21 14.80 66.91
CA CYS A 8 -30.61 14.75 66.42
C CYS A 8 -30.79 15.84 65.31
N ARG A 9 -31.86 16.60 65.04
CA ARG A 9 -33.20 16.84 65.64
C ARG A 9 -34.17 17.34 64.55
N LEU A 10 -35.50 17.25 64.78
CA LEU A 10 -36.54 17.74 63.86
C LEU A 10 -36.98 19.19 64.17
N ARG A 11 -37.57 19.88 63.18
CA ARG A 11 -38.92 20.49 63.34
C ARG A 11 -39.67 20.74 62.01
N ARG A 12 -41.00 20.78 62.08
CA ARG A 12 -41.96 21.05 60.99
C ARG A 12 -42.73 22.36 61.26
N ALA A 13 -43.11 23.08 60.21
CA ALA A 13 -44.44 23.69 59.98
C ALA A 13 -44.47 24.16 58.51
N LYS A 14 -45.42 23.81 57.61
CA LYS A 14 -46.90 23.80 57.56
C LYS A 14 -47.53 25.18 57.25
N ASN A 15 -48.31 25.20 56.17
CA ASN A 15 -48.84 26.36 55.44
C ASN A 15 -49.69 27.34 56.29
N ILE A 16 -49.60 28.62 55.95
CA ILE A 16 -50.70 29.60 56.04
C ILE A 16 -50.66 30.46 54.77
N ALA A 17 -51.83 30.77 54.21
CA ALA A 17 -52.01 31.78 53.17
C ALA A 17 -53.25 32.62 53.48
N PRO A 18 -53.20 33.94 53.23
CA PRO A 18 -54.38 34.67 52.79
C PRO A 18 -54.12 35.56 51.56
N LYS A 19 -55.21 36.11 51.00
CA LYS A 19 -55.26 37.01 49.84
C LYS A 19 -54.60 38.37 50.13
N ILE A 20 -54.30 39.14 49.07
CA ILE A 20 -55.06 40.38 48.75
C ILE A 20 -54.83 40.79 47.28
N ASP A 21 -55.81 41.49 46.76
CA ASP A 21 -56.13 41.78 45.38
C ASP A 21 -55.16 42.72 44.63
N GLY A 22 -54.89 42.37 43.37
CA GLY A 22 -55.22 43.23 42.22
C GLY A 22 -54.48 44.55 42.00
N VAL A 23 -53.41 44.50 41.18
CA VAL A 23 -52.99 45.64 40.34
C VAL A 23 -52.73 45.14 38.91
N GLY A 24 -53.58 45.56 37.98
CA GLY A 24 -53.27 45.47 36.55
C GLY A 24 -52.33 46.60 36.11
N ILE A 25 -51.81 46.54 34.87
CA ILE A 25 -50.91 47.56 34.28
C ILE A 25 -49.47 47.54 34.85
N MET A 26 -48.79 46.38 34.76
CA MET A 26 -47.31 46.36 34.66
C MET A 26 -46.73 45.27 33.73
N MET A 27 -47.60 44.50 33.06
CA MET A 27 -47.26 43.33 32.24
C MET A 27 -46.75 43.68 30.82
N ARG A 28 -45.95 44.75 30.66
CA ARG A 28 -45.45 45.19 29.33
C ARG A 28 -44.05 45.81 29.27
N GLN A 29 -43.26 45.78 30.36
CA GLN A 29 -41.87 46.26 30.35
C GLN A 29 -40.83 45.24 30.83
N ILE A 30 -41.22 44.16 31.50
CA ILE A 30 -40.28 43.11 31.95
C ILE A 30 -39.91 42.13 30.82
N LEU A 31 -40.69 42.09 29.73
CA LEU A 31 -40.48 41.21 28.56
C LEU A 31 -39.40 41.72 27.56
N VAL A 32 -38.63 42.76 27.90
CA VAL A 32 -37.61 43.36 27.01
C VAL A 32 -36.18 43.08 27.47
N CYS A 33 -35.96 42.75 28.75
CA CYS A 33 -34.62 42.50 29.30
C CYS A 33 -34.26 41.00 29.46
N PHE A 34 -35.08 40.08 28.96
CA PHE A 34 -34.80 38.63 28.98
C PHE A 34 -34.67 38.02 27.56
N MET A 35 -34.36 38.85 26.56
CA MET A 35 -34.18 38.47 25.16
C MET A 35 -32.86 39.03 24.59
N MET A 36 -31.81 39.12 25.42
CA MET A 36 -30.49 39.62 25.00
C MET A 36 -29.31 38.94 25.72
N LEU A 37 -29.47 37.66 26.09
CA LEU A 37 -28.34 36.81 26.49
C LEU A 37 -28.51 35.35 26.03
N VAL A 38 -28.94 35.16 24.78
CA VAL A 38 -28.44 34.03 24.02
C VAL A 38 -26.97 34.34 23.76
N LEU A 39 -26.07 33.78 24.58
CA LEU A 39 -24.69 33.65 24.19
C LEU A 39 -24.68 32.82 22.91
N GLY A 40 -24.39 33.48 21.79
CA GLY A 40 -23.97 32.76 20.60
C GLY A 40 -22.70 32.01 20.98
N LEU A 41 -22.82 30.69 21.15
CA LEU A 41 -21.66 29.83 20.96
C LEU A 41 -21.06 30.23 19.61
N PRO A 42 -19.76 30.53 19.51
CA PRO A 42 -19.16 30.81 18.21
C PRO A 42 -19.44 29.59 17.35
N ALA A 43 -20.12 29.79 16.22
CA ALA A 43 -20.23 28.75 15.23
C ALA A 43 -18.79 28.37 14.87
N MET A 44 -18.40 27.13 15.14
CA MET A 44 -17.04 26.69 14.84
C MET A 44 -16.89 26.81 13.32
N ALA A 45 -16.04 27.75 12.90
CA ALA A 45 -15.86 28.03 11.49
C ALA A 45 -15.36 26.73 10.84
N SER A 46 -16.09 26.25 9.83
CA SER A 46 -15.59 25.16 9.01
C SER A 46 -14.36 25.62 8.22
N PRO A 47 -13.44 24.72 7.85
CA PRO A 47 -12.38 25.06 6.92
C PRO A 47 -12.92 25.62 5.59
N LEU A 48 -12.11 26.43 4.93
CA LEU A 48 -12.37 26.92 3.57
C LEU A 48 -12.45 25.73 2.61
N LEU A 49 -13.37 25.80 1.65
CA LEU A 49 -13.40 24.87 0.52
C LEU A 49 -12.33 25.24 -0.51
N VAL A 50 -11.83 24.24 -1.24
CA VAL A 50 -10.99 24.45 -2.43
C VAL A 50 -11.81 25.18 -3.50
N GLU A 51 -11.20 26.10 -4.25
CA GLU A 51 -11.93 26.89 -5.25
C GLU A 51 -12.58 25.97 -6.31
N GLY A 52 -13.85 26.21 -6.61
CA GLY A 52 -14.65 25.37 -7.50
C GLY A 52 -15.13 24.04 -6.92
N LYS A 53 -14.80 23.69 -5.67
CA LYS A 53 -15.28 22.49 -4.96
C LYS A 53 -16.36 22.84 -3.94
N LYS A 54 -17.30 21.92 -3.73
CA LYS A 54 -18.40 22.02 -2.75
C LYS A 54 -18.09 21.29 -1.45
N LEU A 55 -17.23 20.27 -1.49
CA LEU A 55 -17.04 19.33 -0.37
C LEU A 55 -15.57 19.09 0.02
N THR A 56 -14.60 19.43 -0.83
CA THR A 56 -13.17 19.31 -0.52
C THR A 56 -12.66 20.55 0.23
N TYR A 57 -12.20 20.38 1.48
CA TYR A 57 -11.55 21.44 2.27
C TYR A 57 -10.10 21.72 1.82
N GLN A 58 -9.68 22.98 1.93
CA GLN A 58 -8.29 23.40 1.76
C GLN A 58 -7.42 22.81 2.87
N ARG A 59 -6.33 22.16 2.46
CA ARG A 59 -5.29 21.63 3.33
C ARG A 59 -3.93 22.17 2.89
N ILE A 60 -3.04 22.35 3.86
CA ILE A 60 -1.66 22.76 3.65
C ILE A 60 -0.71 21.81 4.35
N LEU A 61 0.54 21.80 3.90
CA LEU A 61 1.69 21.17 4.54
C LEU A 61 2.63 22.25 5.06
N THR A 62 3.05 22.13 6.33
CA THR A 62 3.99 23.06 6.96
C THR A 62 5.43 22.80 6.54
N LYS A 63 6.19 23.85 6.22
CA LYS A 63 7.64 23.73 5.99
C LYS A 63 8.39 23.64 7.33
N PRO A 64 9.60 23.03 7.37
CA PRO A 64 10.40 22.97 8.60
C PRO A 64 10.59 24.34 9.26
N GLY A 65 10.19 24.45 10.53
CA GLY A 65 10.33 25.67 11.33
C GLY A 65 9.16 26.67 11.24
N ALA A 66 8.12 26.36 10.46
CA ALA A 66 6.92 27.19 10.28
C ALA A 66 6.37 27.75 11.61
N ALA A 67 6.20 29.06 11.69
CA ALA A 67 5.83 29.76 12.90
C ALA A 67 4.32 29.73 13.14
N ILE A 68 3.91 29.32 14.34
CA ILE A 68 2.56 29.57 14.85
C ILE A 68 2.55 30.99 15.43
N MET A 69 1.59 31.82 15.03
CA MET A 69 1.43 33.20 15.48
C MET A 69 0.00 33.46 15.98
N ALA A 70 -0.14 34.38 16.94
CA ALA A 70 -1.46 34.72 17.51
C ALA A 70 -2.36 35.54 16.55
N ALA A 71 -1.78 36.15 15.52
CA ALA A 71 -2.44 36.99 14.52
C ALA A 71 -1.53 37.13 13.28
N PRO A 72 -2.02 37.62 12.12
CA PRO A 72 -1.15 38.04 11.01
C PRO A 72 -0.12 39.07 11.48
N ASN A 73 1.16 38.86 11.15
CA ASN A 73 2.31 39.62 11.68
C ASN A 73 2.41 39.70 13.23
N GLY A 74 1.69 38.84 13.96
CA GLY A 74 1.60 38.84 15.42
C GLY A 74 2.78 38.16 16.13
N ALA A 75 2.69 38.07 17.45
CA ALA A 75 3.69 37.36 18.26
C ALA A 75 3.70 35.86 17.93
N LYS A 76 4.90 35.29 17.77
CA LYS A 76 5.12 33.84 17.59
C LYS A 76 4.79 33.11 18.89
N THR A 77 3.79 32.23 18.85
CA THR A 77 3.31 31.41 19.96
C THR A 77 3.92 30.01 19.97
N GLY A 78 4.40 29.52 18.82
CA GLY A 78 4.99 28.19 18.69
C GLY A 78 5.63 27.94 17.33
N ILE A 79 5.92 26.67 17.05
CA ILE A 79 6.39 26.15 15.77
C ILE A 79 5.55 24.93 15.43
N TYR A 80 5.02 24.86 14.20
CA TYR A 80 4.43 23.62 13.70
C TYR A 80 5.55 22.63 13.32
N PRO A 81 5.39 21.33 13.61
CA PRO A 81 6.25 20.28 13.05
C PRO A 81 6.36 20.39 11.52
N PRO A 82 7.44 19.89 10.89
CA PRO A 82 7.51 19.76 9.44
C PRO A 82 6.42 18.79 8.94
N PHE A 83 5.80 19.12 7.81
CA PHE A 83 4.72 18.35 7.18
C PHE A 83 3.55 17.98 8.09
N GLN A 84 3.24 18.82 9.08
CA GLN A 84 1.93 18.73 9.69
C GLN A 84 0.89 19.14 8.63
N ILE A 85 -0.05 18.23 8.38
CA ILE A 85 -1.23 18.48 7.56
C ILE A 85 -2.16 19.36 8.40
N LEU A 86 -2.54 20.52 7.89
CA LEU A 86 -3.46 21.43 8.57
C LEU A 86 -4.57 21.88 7.61
N TYR A 87 -5.78 21.99 8.13
CA TYR A 87 -6.91 22.60 7.44
C TYR A 87 -6.84 24.12 7.53
N VAL A 88 -7.21 24.82 6.44
CA VAL A 88 -7.22 26.29 6.38
C VAL A 88 -8.62 26.81 6.72
N PHE A 89 -8.71 27.70 7.70
CA PHE A 89 -9.96 28.31 8.19
C PHE A 89 -10.14 29.76 7.70
N GLU A 90 -9.04 30.50 7.50
CA GLU A 90 -9.04 31.85 6.94
C GLU A 90 -7.72 32.06 6.16
N ARG A 91 -7.72 32.93 5.14
CA ARG A 91 -6.48 33.47 4.53
C ARG A 91 -6.57 35.00 4.50
N ASN A 92 -5.50 35.67 4.92
CA ASN A 92 -5.50 37.12 5.18
C ASN A 92 -4.07 37.68 5.10
N ASP A 93 -3.84 38.71 4.27
CA ASP A 93 -2.56 39.45 4.11
C ASP A 93 -1.27 38.60 4.04
N GLY A 94 -1.31 37.45 3.36
CA GLY A 94 -0.16 36.54 3.22
C GLY A 94 0.05 35.56 4.39
N PHE A 95 -0.99 35.38 5.21
CA PHE A 95 -1.06 34.39 6.28
C PHE A 95 -2.30 33.50 6.13
N ALA A 96 -2.20 32.26 6.56
CA ALA A 96 -3.32 31.33 6.71
C ALA A 96 -3.60 31.08 8.20
N PHE A 97 -4.88 31.10 8.60
CA PHE A 97 -5.31 30.62 9.92
C PHE A 97 -5.62 29.13 9.80
N VAL A 98 -4.94 28.31 10.58
CA VAL A 98 -4.85 26.86 10.35
C VAL A 98 -5.02 26.04 11.63
N GLY A 99 -5.48 24.80 11.51
CA GLY A 99 -5.61 23.85 12.61
C GLY A 99 -5.64 22.40 12.12
N PRO A 100 -5.33 21.40 12.98
CA PRO A 100 -5.17 20.01 12.56
C PRO A 100 -6.48 19.31 12.18
N ASN A 101 -7.60 19.72 12.79
CA ASN A 101 -8.86 18.97 12.72
C ASN A 101 -9.94 19.76 11.98
N ALA A 102 -10.53 19.19 10.92
CA ALA A 102 -11.60 19.83 10.15
C ALA A 102 -12.84 20.17 11.00
N ASN A 103 -13.10 19.36 12.03
CA ASN A 103 -14.23 19.49 12.95
C ASN A 103 -13.88 20.35 14.20
N GLY A 104 -12.66 20.90 14.27
CA GLY A 104 -12.19 21.76 15.35
C GLY A 104 -12.26 23.25 15.00
N SER A 105 -11.56 24.06 15.78
CA SER A 105 -11.22 25.45 15.44
C SER A 105 -9.77 25.53 14.98
N GLY A 106 -9.45 26.48 14.09
CA GLY A 106 -8.06 26.87 13.83
C GLY A 106 -7.30 27.22 15.13
N GLU A 107 -6.03 26.85 15.19
CA GLU A 107 -5.17 27.00 16.38
C GLU A 107 -4.25 28.23 16.32
N GLY A 108 -3.89 28.67 15.11
CA GLY A 108 -2.96 29.77 14.94
C GLY A 108 -2.74 30.19 13.49
N TRP A 109 -2.09 31.34 13.33
CA TRP A 109 -1.71 31.89 12.03
C TRP A 109 -0.32 31.43 11.62
N VAL A 110 -0.13 31.08 10.35
CA VAL A 110 1.15 30.74 9.72
C VAL A 110 1.33 31.56 8.43
N LYS A 111 2.57 31.81 7.98
CA LYS A 111 2.80 32.53 6.72
C LYS A 111 2.57 31.61 5.52
N GLU A 112 2.02 32.18 4.45
CA GLU A 112 1.92 31.51 3.13
C GLU A 112 3.32 31.08 2.62
N SER A 113 4.36 31.87 2.88
CA SER A 113 5.75 31.50 2.54
C SER A 113 6.29 30.31 3.35
N GLU A 114 5.70 29.99 4.49
CA GLU A 114 6.12 28.91 5.41
C GLU A 114 5.27 27.63 5.25
N ILE A 115 4.36 27.57 4.26
CA ILE A 115 3.50 26.42 3.94
C ILE A 115 3.50 26.08 2.45
N VAL A 116 2.87 24.96 2.08
CA VAL A 116 2.57 24.55 0.70
C VAL A 116 1.11 24.09 0.64
N ASP A 117 0.34 24.54 -0.35
CA ASP A 117 -1.01 24.05 -0.59
C ASP A 117 -1.00 22.58 -1.05
N TRP A 118 -1.86 21.76 -0.45
CA TRP A 118 -1.91 20.32 -0.71
C TRP A 118 -3.35 19.80 -0.62
N SER A 119 -4.14 20.14 -1.65
CA SER A 119 -5.58 19.84 -1.71
C SER A 119 -5.89 18.34 -1.76
N GLN A 120 -5.02 17.55 -2.38
CA GLN A 120 -5.19 16.11 -2.58
C GLN A 120 -4.22 15.34 -1.66
N ASN A 121 -4.68 14.34 -0.92
CA ASN A 121 -3.85 13.53 0.01
C ASN A 121 -2.91 12.55 -0.73
N ILE A 122 -2.21 13.00 -1.78
CA ILE A 122 -1.44 12.13 -2.68
C ILE A 122 0.06 12.43 -2.56
N VAL A 123 0.85 11.38 -2.37
CA VAL A 123 2.31 11.41 -2.44
C VAL A 123 2.77 10.52 -3.59
N ALA A 124 3.81 10.92 -4.31
CA ALA A 124 4.52 10.04 -5.21
C ALA A 124 5.49 9.15 -4.40
N SER A 125 5.91 8.04 -4.99
CA SER A 125 6.94 7.16 -4.43
C SER A 125 7.79 6.57 -5.55
N PHE A 126 9.11 6.62 -5.40
CA PHE A 126 10.02 6.01 -6.37
C PHE A 126 9.79 4.49 -6.42
N THR A 127 9.61 3.95 -7.63
CA THR A 127 9.65 2.50 -7.85
C THR A 127 11.09 1.98 -7.71
N ASN A 128 11.33 0.68 -7.89
CA ASN A 128 12.69 0.15 -7.86
C ASN A 128 13.41 0.41 -9.20
N PRO A 129 14.52 1.17 -9.25
CA PRO A 129 15.23 1.45 -10.50
C PRO A 129 16.01 0.25 -11.06
N ALA A 130 15.88 -0.96 -10.48
CA ALA A 130 16.50 -2.18 -10.99
C ALA A 130 16.18 -2.48 -12.46
N ASN A 131 14.99 -2.12 -12.92
CA ASN A 131 14.50 -2.42 -14.26
C ASN A 131 14.41 -1.21 -15.20
N ARG A 132 15.07 -0.10 -14.88
CA ARG A 132 15.10 1.12 -15.70
C ARG A 132 16.36 1.92 -15.38
N ASP A 133 16.45 3.12 -15.90
CA ASP A 133 17.41 4.11 -15.40
C ASP A 133 16.76 4.96 -14.29
N ARG A 134 17.58 5.77 -13.62
CA ARG A 134 17.16 6.69 -12.56
C ARG A 134 16.37 7.86 -13.14
N GLN A 135 15.25 8.21 -12.49
CA GLN A 135 14.34 9.27 -12.94
C GLN A 135 14.98 10.65 -12.80
N LEU A 136 14.88 11.47 -13.84
CA LEU A 136 15.31 12.87 -13.83
C LEU A 136 14.19 13.79 -13.29
N LEU A 137 14.59 14.85 -12.59
CA LEU A 137 13.69 15.80 -11.92
C LEU A 137 14.03 17.23 -12.37
N PHE A 138 13.03 17.95 -12.89
CA PHE A 138 13.17 19.22 -13.60
C PHE A 138 12.69 20.40 -12.72
N ASP A 139 13.16 21.62 -12.97
CA ASP A 139 12.63 22.83 -12.32
C ASP A 139 11.25 23.24 -12.84
N SER A 140 10.94 22.94 -14.10
CA SER A 140 9.69 23.36 -14.76
C SER A 140 9.10 22.28 -15.69
N GLN A 141 7.80 22.40 -15.97
CA GLN A 141 7.08 21.51 -16.90
C GLN A 141 7.55 21.72 -18.34
N GLU A 142 7.88 22.96 -18.69
CA GLU A 142 8.39 23.36 -20.01
C GLU A 142 9.72 22.66 -20.31
N ASN A 143 10.67 22.61 -19.36
CA ASN A 143 11.95 21.93 -19.58
C ASN A 143 11.79 20.40 -19.74
N LEU A 144 10.84 19.77 -19.03
CA LEU A 144 10.48 18.36 -19.25
C LEU A 144 9.87 18.14 -20.65
N ASN A 145 8.99 19.05 -21.10
CA ASN A 145 8.37 18.98 -22.42
C ASN A 145 9.34 19.28 -23.57
N GLU A 146 10.23 20.27 -23.43
CA GLU A 146 11.28 20.57 -24.40
C GLU A 146 12.18 19.35 -24.61
N LEU A 147 12.59 18.68 -23.52
CA LEU A 147 13.34 17.43 -23.60
C LEU A 147 12.56 16.35 -24.37
N LEU A 148 11.33 16.04 -23.96
CA LEU A 148 10.46 15.00 -24.55
C LEU A 148 10.16 15.21 -26.05
N GLN A 149 10.26 16.44 -26.53
CA GLN A 149 10.01 16.82 -27.93
C GLN A 149 11.29 17.00 -28.77
N HIS A 150 12.48 16.89 -28.17
CA HIS A 150 13.74 17.18 -28.84
C HIS A 150 14.26 16.01 -29.70
N GLU A 151 14.72 16.29 -30.93
CA GLU A 151 15.21 15.26 -31.87
C GLU A 151 16.35 14.39 -31.32
N ALA A 152 17.18 14.93 -30.42
CA ALA A 152 18.29 14.23 -29.76
C ALA A 152 17.96 13.71 -28.33
N TYR A 153 16.67 13.48 -28.02
CA TYR A 153 16.17 13.06 -26.70
C TYR A 153 17.05 12.06 -25.95
N ALA A 154 17.34 10.90 -26.56
CA ALA A 154 18.08 9.82 -25.93
C ALA A 154 19.54 10.20 -25.56
N ASP A 155 20.23 10.93 -26.45
CA ASP A 155 21.59 11.42 -26.17
C ASP A 155 21.60 12.43 -25.01
N MET A 156 20.53 13.25 -24.88
CA MET A 156 20.40 14.21 -23.78
C MET A 156 20.08 13.52 -22.44
N LEU A 157 19.22 12.49 -22.42
CA LEU A 157 18.99 11.66 -21.23
C LEU A 157 20.31 11.07 -20.70
N ILE A 158 21.11 10.47 -21.58
CA ILE A 158 22.41 9.89 -21.23
C ILE A 158 23.36 10.97 -20.69
N ALA A 159 23.42 12.14 -21.35
CA ALA A 159 24.28 13.25 -20.91
C ALA A 159 23.86 13.82 -19.53
N TYR A 160 22.57 13.98 -19.27
CA TYR A 160 22.04 14.49 -18.00
C TYR A 160 22.26 13.50 -16.85
N ARG A 161 21.89 12.22 -17.04
CA ARG A 161 22.10 11.14 -16.05
C ARG A 161 23.58 10.99 -15.71
N LYS A 162 24.46 11.05 -16.73
CA LYS A 162 25.92 10.99 -16.55
C LYS A 162 26.42 12.15 -15.69
N LYS A 163 26.10 13.41 -16.04
CA LYS A 163 26.59 14.61 -15.35
C LYS A 163 26.22 14.63 -13.86
N LEU A 164 24.98 14.26 -13.53
CA LEU A 164 24.52 14.20 -12.14
C LEU A 164 25.20 13.07 -11.36
N SER A 165 25.50 11.94 -12.02
CA SER A 165 26.27 10.83 -11.41
C SER A 165 27.75 11.17 -11.22
N GLU A 166 28.33 12.04 -12.04
CA GLU A 166 29.70 12.58 -11.88
C GLU A 166 29.76 13.78 -10.91
N GLY A 167 28.63 14.24 -10.38
CA GLY A 167 28.55 15.40 -9.47
C GLY A 167 28.78 16.75 -10.15
N GLU A 168 28.64 16.83 -11.47
CA GLU A 168 28.72 18.08 -12.22
C GLU A 168 27.46 18.96 -12.03
N ALA A 169 27.58 20.25 -12.38
CA ALA A 169 26.45 21.17 -12.37
C ALA A 169 25.31 20.68 -13.29
N PRO A 170 24.04 20.72 -12.83
CA PRO A 170 22.88 20.34 -13.65
C PRO A 170 22.69 21.23 -14.89
N MET A 171 21.89 20.75 -15.85
CA MET A 171 21.61 21.45 -17.12
C MET A 171 20.27 21.02 -17.73
N GLY A 172 19.74 21.80 -18.68
CA GLY A 172 18.50 21.47 -19.40
C GLY A 172 17.26 21.47 -18.50
N GLY A 173 17.21 22.36 -17.50
CA GLY A 173 16.16 22.40 -16.48
C GLY A 173 16.19 21.25 -15.48
N VAL A 174 16.97 20.18 -15.70
CA VAL A 174 17.17 19.15 -14.69
C VAL A 174 17.84 19.79 -13.48
N VAL A 175 17.32 19.54 -12.28
CA VAL A 175 17.88 19.99 -11.00
C VAL A 175 18.31 18.85 -10.09
N SER A 176 17.74 17.65 -10.28
CA SER A 176 18.05 16.48 -9.47
C SER A 176 17.76 15.17 -10.21
N ILE A 177 18.13 14.07 -9.58
CA ILE A 177 17.93 12.70 -10.06
C ILE A 177 17.55 11.83 -8.86
N GLU A 178 16.69 10.84 -9.10
CA GLU A 178 16.41 9.76 -8.15
C GLU A 178 17.71 9.16 -7.57
N PRO A 179 17.75 8.70 -6.31
CA PRO A 179 18.94 8.11 -5.71
C PRO A 179 19.46 6.85 -6.43
N GLU A 180 20.68 6.43 -6.10
CA GLU A 180 21.28 5.19 -6.65
C GLU A 180 20.66 3.93 -6.04
N GLU A 181 20.13 4.05 -4.83
CA GLU A 181 19.57 2.96 -4.03
C GLU A 181 18.07 3.15 -3.88
N HIS A 182 17.32 2.04 -3.79
CA HIS A 182 15.86 2.12 -3.75
C HIS A 182 15.38 2.68 -2.39
N VAL A 183 14.71 3.83 -2.44
CA VAL A 183 14.08 4.47 -1.29
C VAL A 183 12.69 3.85 -1.06
N ASP A 184 12.67 2.73 -0.36
CA ASP A 184 11.42 2.04 0.02
C ASP A 184 10.61 2.89 1.02
N ILE A 185 9.57 3.56 0.54
CA ILE A 185 8.68 4.43 1.33
C ILE A 185 8.00 3.70 2.51
N SER A 186 7.95 2.36 2.49
CA SER A 186 7.36 1.55 3.58
C SER A 186 8.34 1.21 4.71
N LYS A 187 9.65 1.49 4.55
CA LYS A 187 10.69 1.25 5.57
C LYS A 187 11.56 2.48 5.84
N ASN A 188 11.89 3.25 4.82
CA ASN A 188 12.54 4.57 4.92
C ASN A 188 11.52 5.65 4.53
N PHE A 189 10.51 5.91 5.38
CA PHE A 189 9.41 6.81 5.00
C PHE A 189 9.87 8.24 4.71
N TYR A 190 9.38 8.78 3.60
CA TYR A 190 9.55 10.17 3.17
C TYR A 190 8.23 10.70 2.61
N LEU A 191 8.11 12.02 2.57
CA LEU A 191 7.00 12.69 1.90
C LEU A 191 7.49 13.30 0.60
N LEU A 192 6.87 12.88 -0.50
CA LEU A 192 7.00 13.48 -1.83
C LEU A 192 5.59 13.91 -2.32
N PRO A 193 4.94 14.92 -1.70
CA PRO A 193 3.62 15.41 -2.10
C PRO A 193 3.53 15.71 -3.60
N ILE A 194 2.46 15.20 -4.22
CA ILE A 194 2.01 15.68 -5.53
C ILE A 194 1.21 16.96 -5.29
N LEU A 195 1.67 18.07 -5.87
CA LEU A 195 1.00 19.37 -5.78
C LEU A 195 0.00 19.56 -6.93
N GLN A 196 0.39 19.14 -8.13
CA GLN A 196 -0.40 19.18 -9.37
C GLN A 196 0.00 17.98 -10.25
N ALA A 197 -0.91 17.51 -11.10
CA ALA A 197 -0.63 16.45 -12.07
C ALA A 197 -1.46 16.63 -13.35
N PHE A 198 -0.87 16.29 -14.49
CA PHE A 198 -1.45 16.46 -15.83
C PHE A 198 -1.31 15.16 -16.63
N GLU A 199 -2.43 14.67 -17.18
CA GLU A 199 -2.46 13.50 -18.09
C GLU A 199 -2.07 13.97 -19.50
N GLU A 200 -0.88 13.55 -19.95
CA GLU A 200 -0.28 13.90 -21.24
C GLU A 200 -0.04 12.64 -22.07
N TYR A 201 0.22 12.78 -23.38
CA TYR A 201 0.51 11.66 -24.28
C TYR A 201 2.00 11.59 -24.61
N HIS A 202 2.63 10.44 -24.35
CA HIS A 202 4.08 10.30 -24.48
C HIS A 202 4.51 10.38 -25.97
N PRO A 203 5.35 11.35 -26.39
CA PRO A 203 5.57 11.65 -27.81
C PRO A 203 6.08 10.49 -28.68
N MET A 204 6.78 9.51 -28.07
CA MET A 204 7.35 8.37 -28.80
C MET A 204 6.40 7.16 -28.94
N THR A 205 5.39 7.03 -28.08
CA THR A 205 4.54 5.81 -28.04
C THR A 205 3.04 6.12 -28.23
N GLY A 206 2.59 7.32 -27.85
CA GLY A 206 1.18 7.69 -27.86
C GLY A 206 0.38 7.13 -26.66
N ASP A 207 1.05 6.53 -25.68
CA ASP A 207 0.43 6.10 -24.42
C ASP A 207 0.22 7.31 -23.48
N PRO A 208 -0.85 7.33 -22.66
CA PRO A 208 -1.02 8.35 -21.63
C PRO A 208 -0.04 8.13 -20.47
N PHE A 209 0.52 9.22 -19.95
CA PHE A 209 1.38 9.27 -18.77
C PHE A 209 1.10 10.56 -17.97
N LEU A 210 1.68 10.68 -16.78
CA LEU A 210 1.50 11.85 -15.91
C LEU A 210 2.77 12.70 -15.83
N GLN A 211 2.60 14.00 -16.05
CA GLN A 211 3.54 15.02 -15.60
C GLN A 211 3.10 15.56 -14.24
N MET A 212 3.96 15.50 -13.23
CA MET A 212 3.62 15.80 -11.84
C MET A 212 4.52 16.89 -11.27
N GLU A 213 3.93 17.93 -10.65
CA GLU A 213 4.65 18.84 -9.77
C GLU A 213 4.78 18.20 -8.39
N LEU A 214 6.01 18.03 -7.93
CA LEU A 214 6.37 17.37 -6.68
C LEU A 214 7.13 18.34 -5.76
N ALA A 215 6.95 18.18 -4.45
CA ALA A 215 7.84 18.76 -3.43
C ALA A 215 8.39 17.65 -2.53
N SER A 216 9.57 17.84 -1.95
CA SER A 216 10.17 16.96 -0.94
C SER A 216 11.11 17.76 -0.06
N LEU A 217 10.96 17.62 1.26
CA LEU A 217 11.93 18.09 2.24
C LEU A 217 12.12 16.91 3.22
N PRO A 218 13.34 16.61 3.67
CA PRO A 218 13.54 15.54 4.64
C PRO A 218 12.90 15.93 5.98
N LEU A 219 12.21 14.97 6.61
CA LEU A 219 11.67 15.11 7.98
C LEU A 219 12.78 15.20 9.05
N ASP A 220 13.93 14.64 8.69
CA ASP A 220 15.29 14.83 9.22
C ASP A 220 15.58 14.65 10.72
N LYS A 221 16.39 13.62 10.99
CA LYS A 221 17.67 13.83 11.68
C LYS A 221 18.67 12.72 11.36
N GLU A 222 19.95 13.03 11.59
CA GLU A 222 21.05 12.08 11.43
C GLU A 222 20.88 10.85 12.34
N GLN A 223 20.65 9.70 11.73
CA GLN A 223 21.14 8.43 12.26
C GLN A 223 22.32 8.01 11.40
N GLY A 224 23.44 7.64 12.04
CA GLY A 224 24.67 7.27 11.34
C GLY A 224 24.46 6.00 10.53
N ALA A 225 24.19 6.15 9.24
CA ALA A 225 24.10 5.07 8.28
C ALA A 225 25.36 4.20 8.34
N LYS A 226 25.18 2.89 8.46
CA LYS A 226 26.27 1.95 8.20
C LYS A 226 26.36 1.79 6.70
N SER A 227 27.53 2.04 6.11
CA SER A 227 27.75 1.72 4.71
C SER A 227 27.57 0.20 4.52
N GLY A 228 26.45 -0.18 3.92
CA GLY A 228 26.08 -1.55 3.60
C GLY A 228 26.96 -2.06 2.48
N ASP A 229 27.79 -3.06 2.78
CA ASP A 229 28.66 -3.68 1.80
C ASP A 229 27.88 -4.77 1.06
N LEU A 230 27.73 -4.70 -0.28
CA LEU A 230 27.04 -5.76 -1.04
C LEU A 230 27.61 -7.16 -0.80
N SER A 231 28.86 -7.29 -0.32
CA SER A 231 29.41 -8.58 0.08
C SER A 231 28.78 -9.16 1.37
N ASP A 232 27.98 -8.42 2.14
CA ASP A 232 27.16 -8.95 3.24
C ASP A 232 25.74 -9.38 2.79
N PHE A 233 25.39 -9.24 1.51
CA PHE A 233 24.10 -9.66 0.96
C PHE A 233 23.92 -11.19 1.01
N GLU A 234 22.87 -11.64 1.70
CA GLU A 234 22.42 -13.03 1.79
C GLU A 234 20.99 -13.19 1.26
N ALA A 235 20.65 -14.37 0.76
CA ALA A 235 19.33 -14.69 0.25
C ALA A 235 18.66 -15.86 0.99
N GLY A 236 17.36 -15.73 1.18
CA GLY A 236 16.46 -16.80 1.58
C GLY A 236 15.61 -17.29 0.40
N ILE A 237 15.48 -18.60 0.25
CA ILE A 237 14.52 -19.24 -0.66
C ILE A 237 13.54 -20.06 0.19
N VAL A 238 12.25 -19.77 0.11
CA VAL A 238 11.18 -20.58 0.73
C VAL A 238 10.40 -21.30 -0.35
N PHE A 239 10.48 -22.63 -0.37
CA PHE A 239 9.62 -23.45 -1.21
C PHE A 239 8.24 -23.58 -0.58
N VAL A 240 7.20 -23.21 -1.31
CA VAL A 240 5.78 -23.39 -0.96
C VAL A 240 5.24 -24.48 -1.89
N ILE A 241 5.26 -25.71 -1.40
CA ILE A 241 5.02 -26.92 -2.19
C ILE A 241 3.58 -27.38 -1.95
N ASP A 242 2.84 -27.55 -3.03
CA ASP A 242 1.56 -28.26 -3.02
C ASP A 242 1.82 -29.75 -2.74
N THR A 243 1.19 -30.27 -1.69
CA THR A 243 1.38 -31.64 -1.20
C THR A 243 0.09 -32.46 -1.29
N THR A 244 -0.78 -32.12 -2.24
CA THR A 244 -1.97 -32.89 -2.60
C THR A 244 -1.61 -34.16 -3.37
N ARG A 245 -2.62 -35.01 -3.67
CA ARG A 245 -2.39 -36.34 -4.27
C ARG A 245 -1.88 -36.31 -5.72
N SER A 246 -2.15 -35.24 -6.48
CA SER A 246 -1.61 -35.06 -7.85
C SER A 246 -0.11 -34.75 -7.85
N MET A 247 0.37 -34.13 -6.78
CA MET A 247 1.70 -33.53 -6.68
C MET A 247 2.82 -34.49 -6.31
N ASP A 248 2.50 -35.67 -5.78
CA ASP A 248 3.43 -36.75 -5.40
C ASP A 248 4.69 -36.86 -6.29
N PRO A 249 4.58 -36.92 -7.64
CA PRO A 249 5.73 -37.17 -8.50
C PRO A 249 6.55 -35.91 -8.82
N PHE A 250 6.09 -34.73 -8.37
CA PHE A 250 6.78 -33.45 -8.44
C PHE A 250 7.41 -33.08 -7.09
N ILE A 251 6.87 -33.56 -5.97
CA ILE A 251 7.55 -33.53 -4.67
C ILE A 251 8.90 -34.26 -4.77
N GLU A 252 8.93 -35.42 -5.43
CA GLU A 252 10.17 -36.16 -5.75
C GLU A 252 11.19 -35.31 -6.53
N GLU A 253 10.79 -34.68 -7.64
CA GLU A 253 11.71 -33.86 -8.45
C GLU A 253 12.16 -32.58 -7.72
N THR A 254 11.28 -31.97 -6.91
CA THR A 254 11.65 -30.81 -6.07
C THR A 254 12.72 -31.19 -5.07
N ARG A 255 12.51 -32.31 -4.34
CA ARG A 255 13.45 -32.90 -3.40
C ARG A 255 14.79 -33.19 -4.07
N ASN A 256 14.78 -33.83 -5.24
CA ASN A 256 15.99 -34.14 -6.01
C ASN A 256 16.77 -32.88 -6.42
N ALA A 257 16.08 -31.90 -7.03
CA ALA A 257 16.72 -30.67 -7.50
C ALA A 257 17.31 -29.83 -6.36
N VAL A 258 16.63 -29.73 -5.21
CA VAL A 258 17.15 -29.04 -4.03
C VAL A 258 18.31 -29.81 -3.39
N ALA A 259 18.24 -31.13 -3.27
CA ALA A 259 19.33 -31.95 -2.73
C ALA A 259 20.59 -31.91 -3.60
N GLU A 260 20.45 -31.97 -4.93
CA GLU A 260 21.54 -31.77 -5.89
C GLU A 260 22.19 -30.39 -5.70
N MET A 261 21.38 -29.33 -5.63
CA MET A 261 21.88 -27.97 -5.55
C MET A 261 22.50 -27.65 -4.18
N VAL A 262 21.93 -28.15 -3.07
CA VAL A 262 22.59 -28.12 -1.75
C VAL A 262 23.96 -28.79 -1.80
N THR A 263 24.07 -29.95 -2.46
CA THR A 263 25.34 -30.68 -2.60
C THR A 263 26.37 -29.90 -3.44
N LYS A 264 25.95 -29.24 -4.53
CA LYS A 264 26.81 -28.30 -5.28
C LYS A 264 27.27 -27.12 -4.41
N LEU A 265 26.37 -26.60 -3.57
CA LEU A 265 26.58 -25.39 -2.78
C LEU A 265 27.45 -25.60 -1.54
N GLU A 266 27.46 -26.77 -0.90
CA GLU A 266 28.30 -27.06 0.30
C GLU A 266 29.80 -26.79 0.07
N ALA A 267 30.28 -26.91 -1.18
CA ALA A 267 31.68 -26.63 -1.56
C ALA A 267 31.98 -25.14 -1.85
N SER A 268 30.99 -24.25 -1.77
CA SER A 268 31.07 -22.87 -2.27
C SER A 268 30.93 -21.81 -1.16
N ASN A 269 31.40 -20.59 -1.41
CA ASN A 269 31.12 -19.47 -0.52
C ASN A 269 29.69 -18.90 -0.70
N ALA A 270 29.06 -19.10 -1.87
CA ALA A 270 27.67 -18.72 -2.10
C ALA A 270 26.70 -19.58 -1.26
N GLY A 271 26.98 -20.87 -1.10
CA GLY A 271 26.17 -21.81 -0.30
C GLY A 271 26.07 -21.47 1.19
N LYS A 272 27.00 -20.66 1.72
CA LYS A 272 26.94 -20.13 3.09
C LYS A 272 26.01 -18.92 3.23
N LYS A 273 25.68 -18.27 2.12
CA LYS A 273 24.85 -17.06 2.00
C LYS A 273 23.47 -17.33 1.40
N LEU A 274 23.23 -18.54 0.92
CA LEU A 274 21.93 -19.01 0.44
C LEU A 274 21.34 -19.97 1.47
N ASN A 275 20.20 -19.59 2.03
CA ASN A 275 19.50 -20.36 3.06
C ASN A 275 18.09 -20.72 2.61
N PHE A 276 17.59 -21.86 3.08
CA PHE A 276 16.33 -22.42 2.59
C PHE A 276 15.30 -22.65 3.70
N GLY A 277 14.03 -22.47 3.35
CA GLY A 277 12.85 -22.89 4.10
C GLY A 277 11.89 -23.69 3.22
N VAL A 278 11.00 -24.46 3.84
CA VAL A 278 10.04 -25.34 3.17
C VAL A 278 8.71 -25.29 3.90
N ILE A 279 7.64 -24.99 3.15
CA ILE A 279 6.24 -25.05 3.58
C ILE A 279 5.52 -26.03 2.65
N GLY A 280 4.81 -26.99 3.21
CA GLY A 280 3.85 -27.81 2.48
C GLY A 280 2.43 -27.26 2.68
N PHE A 281 1.61 -27.26 1.63
CA PHE A 281 0.18 -26.95 1.74
C PHE A 281 -0.72 -28.01 1.07
N ARG A 282 -1.98 -28.02 1.47
CA ARG A 282 -3.11 -28.86 1.02
C ARG A 282 -4.42 -28.08 1.20
N ASP A 283 -5.54 -28.67 0.82
CA ASP A 283 -6.89 -28.13 1.07
C ASP A 283 -7.31 -28.14 2.58
N ASN A 284 -8.57 -27.77 2.82
CA ASN A 284 -9.27 -27.63 4.08
C ASN A 284 -9.36 -28.95 4.87
N ASN A 285 -8.34 -29.22 5.70
CA ASN A 285 -8.32 -30.35 6.62
C ASN A 285 -9.42 -30.34 7.71
N ALA A 286 -10.20 -29.27 7.84
CA ALA A 286 -11.41 -29.24 8.66
C ALA A 286 -12.66 -29.79 7.95
N ALA A 287 -12.65 -29.87 6.61
CA ALA A 287 -13.69 -30.51 5.80
C ALA A 287 -13.36 -31.98 5.48
N ILE A 288 -12.07 -32.31 5.31
CA ILE A 288 -11.57 -33.69 5.10
C ILE A 288 -10.37 -33.90 6.03
N ALA A 289 -10.59 -34.61 7.15
CA ALA A 289 -9.57 -34.80 8.19
C ALA A 289 -8.34 -35.58 7.69
N GLU A 290 -8.55 -36.43 6.69
CA GLU A 290 -7.53 -37.25 6.02
C GLU A 290 -6.55 -36.45 5.14
N LEU A 291 -6.75 -35.12 5.02
CA LEU A 291 -5.74 -34.19 4.52
C LEU A 291 -4.67 -33.84 5.58
N GLU A 292 -4.90 -34.19 6.85
CA GLU A 292 -4.01 -34.02 8.03
C GLU A 292 -3.75 -32.56 8.42
N TYR A 293 -3.19 -31.75 7.51
CA TYR A 293 -2.87 -30.34 7.68
C TYR A 293 -3.29 -29.54 6.44
N ARG A 294 -3.52 -28.24 6.60
CA ARG A 294 -3.75 -27.30 5.49
C ARG A 294 -2.46 -26.59 5.07
N THR A 295 -1.73 -26.02 6.04
CA THR A 295 -0.37 -25.50 5.85
C THR A 295 0.54 -26.03 6.93
N LYS A 296 1.82 -26.26 6.61
CA LYS A 296 2.80 -26.82 7.54
C LYS A 296 4.20 -26.35 7.16
N ILE A 297 4.88 -25.66 8.06
CA ILE A 297 6.32 -25.37 7.94
C ILE A 297 7.07 -26.68 8.21
N TYR A 298 7.72 -27.21 7.18
CA TYR A 298 8.56 -28.41 7.24
C TYR A 298 10.00 -28.07 7.62
N ALA A 299 10.52 -26.94 7.12
CA ALA A 299 11.78 -26.34 7.57
C ALA A 299 11.61 -24.81 7.66
N PRO A 300 11.93 -24.16 8.79
CA PRO A 300 11.93 -22.70 8.87
C PRO A 300 13.07 -22.12 8.02
N LEU A 301 12.93 -20.90 7.53
CA LEU A 301 14.07 -20.15 7.01
C LEU A 301 14.91 -19.65 8.19
N LYS A 302 16.22 -19.92 8.16
CA LYS A 302 17.22 -19.41 9.12
C LYS A 302 18.62 -19.61 8.53
N LYS A 303 19.61 -18.86 9.02
CA LYS A 303 21.03 -19.09 8.66
C LYS A 303 21.51 -20.44 9.22
N ARG A 304 22.24 -21.23 8.42
CA ARG A 304 22.78 -22.55 8.82
C ARG A 304 24.19 -22.77 8.26
N ASP A 305 25.00 -23.55 8.96
CA ASP A 305 26.32 -24.01 8.46
C ASP A 305 26.20 -25.00 7.28
N ASN A 306 25.07 -25.71 7.18
CA ASN A 306 24.72 -26.64 6.11
C ASN A 306 23.20 -26.82 6.04
N GLN A 307 22.68 -27.28 4.90
CA GLN A 307 21.24 -27.35 4.64
C GLN A 307 20.65 -28.78 4.81
N LYS A 308 21.31 -29.67 5.57
CA LYS A 308 20.84 -31.07 5.75
C LYS A 308 19.48 -31.18 6.44
N GLU A 309 19.15 -30.22 7.29
CA GLU A 309 17.80 -30.05 7.87
C GLU A 309 16.73 -29.86 6.79
N VAL A 310 17.05 -29.13 5.71
CA VAL A 310 16.14 -28.81 4.60
C VAL A 310 15.96 -30.02 3.70
N VAL A 311 17.05 -30.74 3.38
CA VAL A 311 16.98 -32.00 2.63
C VAL A 311 16.14 -33.03 3.40
N ALA A 312 16.41 -33.22 4.70
CA ALA A 312 15.61 -34.12 5.55
C ALA A 312 14.13 -33.71 5.67
N ALA A 313 13.83 -32.41 5.63
CA ALA A 313 12.46 -31.89 5.64
C ALA A 313 11.71 -32.15 4.33
N LEU A 314 12.40 -32.08 3.18
CA LEU A 314 11.88 -32.51 1.88
C LEU A 314 11.77 -34.05 1.79
N ASP A 315 12.67 -34.78 2.46
CA ASP A 315 12.61 -36.24 2.52
C ASP A 315 11.37 -36.74 3.29
N ALA A 316 11.01 -36.04 4.37
CA ALA A 316 9.82 -36.29 5.18
C ALA A 316 8.51 -35.72 4.60
N MET A 317 8.55 -35.14 3.39
CA MET A 317 7.35 -34.64 2.71
C MET A 317 6.69 -35.75 1.88
N GLU A 318 5.45 -36.09 2.24
CA GLU A 318 4.59 -37.04 1.53
C GLU A 318 3.35 -36.32 0.96
N ALA A 319 2.87 -36.78 -0.21
CA ALA A 319 1.60 -36.35 -0.76
C ALA A 319 0.39 -36.81 0.08
N ALA A 320 -0.71 -36.05 -0.01
CA ALA A 320 -1.99 -36.40 0.60
C ALA A 320 -2.53 -37.71 0.00
N LYS A 321 -2.96 -38.64 0.86
CA LYS A 321 -3.56 -39.92 0.42
C LYS A 321 -5.05 -39.74 0.07
N ALA A 322 -5.71 -38.78 0.72
CA ALA A 322 -7.07 -38.34 0.40
C ALA A 322 -7.12 -37.43 -0.84
N SER A 323 -8.33 -37.26 -1.39
CA SER A 323 -8.64 -36.18 -2.33
C SER A 323 -9.10 -34.93 -1.59
N SER A 324 -8.82 -33.76 -2.15
CA SER A 324 -9.36 -32.47 -1.76
C SER A 324 -10.86 -32.32 -2.09
N PRO A 325 -11.60 -31.41 -1.41
CA PRO A 325 -12.99 -31.06 -1.73
C PRO A 325 -13.27 -30.54 -3.14
N GLY A 326 -12.27 -30.11 -3.91
CA GLY A 326 -12.44 -29.56 -5.26
C GLY A 326 -11.12 -29.45 -6.01
N PHE A 327 -11.14 -28.98 -7.27
CA PHE A 327 -9.93 -28.90 -8.09
C PHE A 327 -9.00 -27.72 -7.73
N ASN A 328 -9.54 -26.59 -7.26
CA ASN A 328 -8.72 -25.47 -6.80
C ASN A 328 -8.19 -25.77 -5.40
N GLU A 329 -6.91 -25.47 -5.16
CA GLU A 329 -6.21 -25.74 -3.89
C GLU A 329 -5.93 -24.44 -3.11
N ASP A 330 -5.64 -24.55 -1.80
CA ASP A 330 -5.45 -23.38 -0.92
C ASP A 330 -4.04 -22.77 -1.01
N ALA A 331 -3.53 -22.60 -2.24
CA ALA A 331 -2.17 -22.14 -2.53
C ALA A 331 -1.86 -20.75 -1.96
N LEU A 332 -2.85 -19.85 -1.92
CA LEU A 332 -2.71 -18.52 -1.31
C LEU A 332 -2.41 -18.64 0.19
N ALA A 333 -3.02 -19.59 0.90
CA ALA A 333 -2.74 -19.80 2.33
C ALA A 333 -1.29 -20.27 2.59
N GLY A 334 -0.70 -21.02 1.66
CA GLY A 334 0.71 -21.41 1.72
C GLY A 334 1.69 -20.25 1.48
N VAL A 335 1.37 -19.36 0.53
CA VAL A 335 2.19 -18.16 0.24
C VAL A 335 2.01 -17.09 1.32
N GLU A 336 0.81 -16.92 1.85
CA GLU A 336 0.52 -16.03 3.00
C GLU A 336 1.26 -16.50 4.26
N ASP A 337 1.34 -17.82 4.51
CA ASP A 337 2.20 -18.38 5.56
C ASP A 337 3.69 -18.12 5.28
N ALA A 338 4.14 -18.14 4.02
CA ALA A 338 5.52 -17.83 3.65
C ALA A 338 5.87 -16.35 3.82
N ILE A 339 4.91 -15.44 3.65
CA ILE A 339 5.10 -13.99 3.85
C ILE A 339 5.04 -13.66 5.35
N GLY A 340 3.98 -14.07 6.05
CA GLY A 340 3.67 -13.61 7.41
C GLY A 340 4.20 -14.46 8.57
N LYS A 341 4.69 -15.69 8.34
CA LYS A 341 5.18 -16.58 9.42
C LYS A 341 6.66 -16.96 9.31
N ILE A 342 7.35 -16.49 8.29
CA ILE A 342 8.79 -16.72 8.10
C ILE A 342 9.56 -15.46 8.49
N ASP A 343 10.63 -15.62 9.27
CA ASP A 343 11.56 -14.52 9.56
C ASP A 343 12.45 -14.24 8.33
N TRP A 344 12.15 -13.15 7.64
CA TRP A 344 12.92 -12.62 6.52
C TRP A 344 13.93 -11.52 6.92
N ALA A 345 13.96 -11.09 8.19
CA ALA A 345 14.77 -9.94 8.63
C ALA A 345 16.27 -10.14 8.38
N ALA A 346 16.73 -11.39 8.49
CA ALA A 346 18.11 -11.81 8.29
C ALA A 346 18.59 -11.80 6.81
N PHE A 347 17.71 -11.55 5.83
CA PHE A 347 17.98 -11.75 4.40
C PHE A 347 17.68 -10.52 3.53
N GLY A 348 18.60 -10.23 2.60
CA GLY A 348 18.43 -9.20 1.57
C GLY A 348 17.66 -9.70 0.37
N GLY A 349 18.03 -10.87 -0.16
CA GLY A 349 17.26 -11.60 -1.17
C GLY A 349 16.15 -12.43 -0.51
N ARG A 350 14.92 -12.33 -1.02
CA ARG A 350 13.73 -12.94 -0.41
C ARG A 350 12.83 -13.57 -1.47
N PHE A 351 13.04 -14.86 -1.74
CA PHE A 351 12.38 -15.57 -2.84
C PHE A 351 11.40 -16.61 -2.30
N VAL A 352 10.14 -16.54 -2.72
CA VAL A 352 9.15 -17.61 -2.50
C VAL A 352 8.95 -18.36 -3.79
N ILE A 353 9.13 -19.68 -3.78
CA ILE A 353 8.90 -20.56 -4.94
C ILE A 353 7.64 -21.38 -4.68
N LEU A 354 6.52 -20.98 -5.28
CA LEU A 354 5.25 -21.71 -5.27
C LEU A 354 5.27 -22.79 -6.35
N VAL A 355 4.94 -24.04 -5.99
CA VAL A 355 4.84 -25.18 -6.91
C VAL A 355 3.48 -25.86 -6.76
N THR A 356 2.68 -25.97 -7.83
CA THR A 356 1.32 -26.53 -7.82
C THR A 356 0.82 -26.91 -9.21
N ASP A 357 -0.10 -27.88 -9.33
CA ASP A 357 -0.83 -28.24 -10.56
C ASP A 357 -2.28 -27.70 -10.62
N ALA A 358 -2.69 -26.94 -9.60
CA ALA A 358 -4.04 -26.43 -9.42
C ALA A 358 -4.09 -24.89 -9.31
N GLY A 359 -5.20 -24.28 -9.72
CA GLY A 359 -5.50 -22.87 -9.44
C GLY A 359 -5.82 -22.62 -7.96
N PRO A 360 -5.64 -21.38 -7.47
CA PRO A 360 -5.92 -21.06 -6.08
C PRO A 360 -7.42 -21.04 -5.80
N LYS A 361 -7.84 -21.19 -4.54
CA LYS A 361 -9.15 -20.72 -4.09
C LYS A 361 -9.17 -19.20 -3.95
N LEU A 362 -10.35 -18.60 -4.04
CA LEU A 362 -10.56 -17.16 -3.84
C LEU A 362 -11.18 -16.87 -2.46
N PRO A 363 -11.05 -15.62 -1.96
CA PRO A 363 -11.91 -15.10 -0.91
C PRO A 363 -13.39 -15.40 -1.21
N GLY A 364 -14.14 -15.83 -0.19
CA GLY A 364 -15.53 -16.29 -0.33
C GLY A 364 -15.70 -17.81 -0.50
N ASP A 365 -14.66 -18.57 -0.91
CA ASP A 365 -14.72 -20.04 -0.84
C ASP A 365 -14.68 -20.50 0.63
N GLN A 366 -15.66 -21.32 1.03
CA GLN A 366 -15.73 -21.95 2.36
C GLN A 366 -14.47 -22.79 2.69
N ASN A 367 -13.75 -23.25 1.67
CA ASN A 367 -12.52 -24.03 1.79
C ASN A 367 -11.23 -23.18 1.68
N ALA A 368 -11.30 -21.86 1.50
CA ALA A 368 -10.12 -20.99 1.55
C ALA A 368 -9.81 -20.56 2.99
N ARG A 369 -8.56 -20.73 3.44
CA ARG A 369 -8.05 -20.06 4.65
C ARG A 369 -7.73 -18.61 4.35
N SER A 370 -7.02 -18.34 3.26
CA SER A 370 -6.69 -16.98 2.88
C SER A 370 -7.97 -16.19 2.58
N LYS A 371 -8.04 -14.95 3.08
CA LYS A 371 -9.19 -14.06 2.93
C LYS A 371 -8.90 -12.85 2.03
N ILE A 372 -7.67 -12.79 1.51
CA ILE A 372 -7.20 -11.84 0.50
C ILE A 372 -6.97 -12.56 -0.83
N ASP A 373 -7.01 -11.81 -1.94
CA ASP A 373 -6.86 -12.35 -3.29
C ASP A 373 -5.39 -12.31 -3.77
N ALA A 374 -5.14 -12.80 -4.99
CA ALA A 374 -3.81 -12.77 -5.58
C ALA A 374 -3.27 -11.35 -5.86
N ASP A 375 -4.14 -10.32 -5.93
CA ASP A 375 -3.72 -8.92 -6.08
C ASP A 375 -3.21 -8.36 -4.74
N ALA A 376 -3.96 -8.59 -3.66
CA ALA A 376 -3.61 -8.17 -2.31
C ALA A 376 -2.42 -8.96 -1.74
N LEU A 377 -2.35 -10.28 -1.97
CA LEU A 377 -1.24 -11.11 -1.51
C LEU A 377 0.09 -10.78 -2.23
N ARG A 378 0.02 -10.36 -3.51
CA ARG A 378 1.18 -9.76 -4.20
C ARG A 378 1.65 -8.49 -3.49
N GLU A 379 0.72 -7.61 -3.09
CA GLU A 379 1.11 -6.35 -2.46
C GLU A 379 1.75 -6.58 -1.10
N GLU A 380 1.25 -7.53 -0.30
CA GLU A 380 1.90 -7.94 0.94
C GLU A 380 3.28 -8.56 0.72
N ALA A 381 3.48 -9.31 -0.37
CA ALA A 381 4.80 -9.77 -0.77
C ALA A 381 5.73 -8.59 -1.14
N ARG A 382 5.25 -7.63 -1.95
CA ARG A 382 6.00 -6.44 -2.38
C ARG A 382 6.39 -5.55 -1.20
N ARG A 383 5.46 -5.26 -0.29
CA ARG A 383 5.68 -4.51 0.97
C ARG A 383 6.74 -5.15 1.87
N ASN A 384 6.88 -6.48 1.79
CA ASN A 384 7.92 -7.23 2.49
C ASN A 384 9.18 -7.49 1.63
N GLN A 385 9.27 -6.91 0.43
CA GLN A 385 10.37 -7.07 -0.52
C GLN A 385 10.62 -8.55 -0.89
N ILE A 386 9.55 -9.34 -0.97
CA ILE A 386 9.52 -10.77 -1.33
C ILE A 386 9.07 -10.91 -2.78
N ALA A 387 9.87 -11.58 -3.62
CA ALA A 387 9.45 -11.95 -4.96
C ALA A 387 8.85 -13.37 -4.94
N VAL A 388 7.60 -13.50 -5.40
CA VAL A 388 6.93 -14.80 -5.57
C VAL A 388 7.16 -15.30 -7.00
N PHE A 389 7.68 -16.53 -7.10
CA PHE A 389 7.94 -17.26 -8.34
C PHE A 389 6.96 -18.42 -8.39
N THR A 390 6.13 -18.52 -9.43
CA THR A 390 5.10 -19.58 -9.51
C THR A 390 5.39 -20.58 -10.63
N MET A 391 5.66 -21.82 -10.23
CA MET A 391 5.89 -22.98 -11.07
C MET A 391 4.57 -23.76 -11.21
N HIS A 392 3.82 -23.44 -12.26
CA HIS A 392 2.47 -23.98 -12.50
C HIS A 392 2.52 -25.18 -13.45
N LEU A 393 2.18 -26.35 -12.94
CA LEU A 393 2.27 -27.65 -13.61
C LEU A 393 1.03 -27.90 -14.45
N ARG A 394 1.13 -27.70 -15.77
CA ARG A 394 -0.01 -27.75 -16.69
C ARG A 394 -0.33 -29.16 -17.19
N GLY A 395 -0.69 -30.04 -16.25
CA GLY A 395 -1.09 -31.43 -16.51
C GLY A 395 -2.45 -31.55 -17.22
N LYS A 396 -2.67 -32.63 -17.97
CA LYS A 396 -3.90 -32.80 -18.78
C LYS A 396 -5.19 -32.83 -17.95
N SER A 397 -5.13 -33.22 -16.68
CA SER A 397 -6.22 -33.14 -15.71
C SER A 397 -6.71 -31.72 -15.44
N GLY A 398 -5.82 -30.72 -15.56
CA GLY A 398 -6.11 -29.31 -15.27
C GLY A 398 -6.53 -28.48 -16.47
N GLU A 399 -6.81 -29.06 -17.64
CA GLU A 399 -6.97 -28.29 -18.88
C GLU A 399 -8.04 -27.18 -18.81
N ALA A 400 -9.19 -27.46 -18.20
CA ALA A 400 -10.25 -26.48 -17.97
C ALA A 400 -9.93 -25.44 -16.88
N ASN A 401 -8.95 -25.73 -16.01
CA ASN A 401 -8.52 -24.87 -14.91
C ASN A 401 -7.34 -23.96 -15.29
N HIS A 402 -6.48 -24.38 -16.22
CA HIS A 402 -5.22 -23.71 -16.55
C HIS A 402 -5.33 -22.20 -16.80
N ALA A 403 -6.39 -21.73 -17.48
CA ALA A 403 -6.56 -20.31 -17.78
C ALA A 403 -6.87 -19.48 -16.52
N TYR A 404 -7.66 -20.04 -15.60
CA TYR A 404 -7.98 -19.44 -14.31
C TYR A 404 -6.76 -19.43 -13.38
N ALA A 405 -6.05 -20.56 -13.28
CA ALA A 405 -4.81 -20.67 -12.52
C ALA A 405 -3.73 -19.71 -13.05
N GLU A 406 -3.52 -19.68 -14.38
CA GLU A 406 -2.57 -18.78 -15.03
C GLU A 406 -2.88 -17.31 -14.77
N GLY A 407 -4.14 -16.90 -14.82
CA GLY A 407 -4.55 -15.51 -14.55
C GLY A 407 -4.19 -15.07 -13.13
N ASN A 408 -4.51 -15.89 -12.13
CA ASN A 408 -4.17 -15.62 -10.72
C ASN A 408 -2.65 -15.64 -10.49
N TYR A 409 -1.96 -16.66 -11.00
CA TYR A 409 -0.53 -16.83 -10.74
C TYR A 409 0.37 -15.84 -11.48
N LYS A 410 0.03 -15.45 -12.72
CA LYS A 410 0.67 -14.30 -13.41
C LYS A 410 0.44 -12.95 -12.73
N ASN A 411 -0.48 -12.88 -11.78
CA ASN A 411 -0.72 -11.69 -10.98
C ASN A 411 0.06 -11.75 -9.67
N LEU A 412 -0.05 -12.86 -8.93
CA LEU A 412 0.67 -13.13 -7.69
C LEU A 412 2.20 -13.02 -7.88
N SER A 413 2.71 -13.58 -8.98
CA SER A 413 4.15 -13.60 -9.28
C SER A 413 4.66 -12.34 -9.99
N ARG A 414 4.16 -11.14 -9.65
CA ARG A 414 4.70 -9.87 -10.17
C ARG A 414 5.55 -9.18 -9.13
N PHE A 415 6.73 -8.74 -9.53
CA PHE A 415 7.69 -8.05 -8.67
C PHE A 415 8.48 -7.03 -9.51
N ASP A 416 8.46 -5.76 -9.10
CA ASP A 416 9.11 -4.62 -9.74
C ASP A 416 8.97 -4.58 -11.28
N GLY A 417 7.72 -4.58 -11.74
CA GLY A 417 7.31 -4.57 -13.15
C GLY A 417 7.39 -5.92 -13.86
N SER A 418 8.30 -6.80 -13.44
CA SER A 418 8.54 -8.11 -14.04
C SER A 418 7.59 -9.21 -13.54
N GLY A 419 7.44 -10.27 -14.34
CA GLY A 419 6.55 -11.41 -14.04
C GLY A 419 7.28 -12.76 -13.98
N TYR A 420 7.16 -13.46 -12.84
CA TYR A 420 7.86 -14.68 -12.46
C TYR A 420 6.98 -15.93 -12.49
N TYR A 421 6.17 -16.05 -13.55
CA TYR A 421 5.28 -17.18 -13.80
C TYR A 421 5.90 -18.16 -14.81
N TYR A 422 6.02 -19.42 -14.42
CA TYR A 422 6.66 -20.49 -15.19
C TYR A 422 5.61 -21.56 -15.55
N PRO A 423 5.00 -21.52 -16.75
CA PRO A 423 4.03 -22.52 -17.20
C PRO A 423 4.74 -23.80 -17.65
N ILE A 424 4.71 -24.84 -16.82
CA ILE A 424 5.36 -26.11 -17.10
C ILE A 424 4.41 -26.97 -17.93
N LYS A 425 4.66 -26.98 -19.25
CA LYS A 425 3.81 -27.65 -20.24
C LYS A 425 3.71 -29.16 -19.97
N ASP A 426 2.51 -29.71 -20.20
CA ASP A 426 2.16 -31.13 -20.12
C ASP A 426 2.38 -31.79 -18.74
N GLY A 427 2.74 -31.01 -17.69
CA GLY A 427 3.19 -31.56 -16.42
C GLY A 427 4.55 -32.27 -16.53
N SER A 428 5.46 -31.84 -17.42
CA SER A 428 6.76 -32.48 -17.59
C SER A 428 7.66 -32.30 -16.36
N ARG A 429 7.98 -33.41 -15.67
CA ARG A 429 8.94 -33.43 -14.54
C ARG A 429 10.32 -32.93 -14.93
N GLU A 430 10.81 -33.34 -16.11
CA GLU A 430 12.12 -32.94 -16.63
C GLU A 430 12.19 -31.42 -16.85
N ALA A 431 11.13 -30.83 -17.41
CA ALA A 431 11.03 -29.38 -17.58
C ALA A 431 10.92 -28.65 -16.24
N PHE A 432 10.12 -29.17 -15.31
CA PHE A 432 10.00 -28.64 -13.95
C PHE A 432 11.35 -28.62 -13.22
N GLY A 433 12.03 -29.76 -13.08
CA GLY A 433 13.33 -29.84 -12.41
C GLY A 433 14.39 -28.97 -13.06
N THR A 434 14.35 -28.82 -14.39
CA THR A 434 15.27 -27.92 -15.12
C THR A 434 14.99 -26.45 -14.82
N ILE A 435 13.72 -26.06 -14.67
CA ILE A 435 13.33 -24.70 -14.25
C ILE A 435 13.72 -24.47 -12.77
N VAL A 436 13.51 -25.44 -11.88
CA VAL A 436 13.93 -25.37 -10.47
C VAL A 436 15.44 -25.16 -10.37
N ARG A 437 16.23 -26.01 -11.06
CA ARG A 437 17.70 -25.89 -11.10
C ARG A 437 18.13 -24.52 -11.63
N SER A 438 17.57 -24.05 -12.76
CA SER A 438 17.86 -22.72 -13.32
C SER A 438 17.63 -21.62 -12.29
N VAL A 439 16.45 -21.55 -11.66
CA VAL A 439 16.13 -20.44 -10.72
C VAL A 439 17.06 -20.43 -9.51
N ILE A 440 17.46 -21.59 -8.97
CA ILE A 440 18.41 -21.62 -7.84
C ILE A 440 19.84 -21.30 -8.32
N GLU A 441 20.23 -21.72 -9.52
CA GLU A 441 21.52 -21.36 -10.13
C GLU A 441 21.60 -19.85 -10.44
N ASP A 442 20.51 -19.24 -10.91
CA ASP A 442 20.39 -17.79 -11.15
C ASP A 442 20.47 -16.99 -9.83
N VAL A 443 19.76 -17.40 -8.77
CA VAL A 443 19.87 -16.79 -7.42
C VAL A 443 21.27 -16.99 -6.83
N THR A 444 21.92 -18.12 -7.11
CA THR A 444 23.33 -18.34 -6.74
C THR A 444 24.27 -17.41 -7.52
N GLY A 445 23.96 -17.10 -8.78
CA GLY A 445 24.63 -16.07 -9.57
C GLY A 445 24.58 -14.70 -8.89
N ILE A 446 23.39 -14.27 -8.45
CA ILE A 446 23.19 -13.00 -7.72
C ILE A 446 24.06 -12.94 -6.45
N ILE A 447 24.14 -14.03 -5.67
CA ILE A 447 25.00 -14.10 -4.48
C ILE A 447 26.50 -13.99 -4.83
N ASN A 448 26.95 -14.60 -5.92
CA ASN A 448 28.34 -14.47 -6.36
C ASN A 448 28.67 -13.03 -6.82
N VAL A 449 27.79 -12.41 -7.60
CA VAL A 449 27.96 -11.03 -8.08
C VAL A 449 27.91 -10.02 -6.92
N SER A 450 27.05 -10.26 -5.93
CA SER A 450 27.03 -9.50 -4.66
C SER A 450 28.37 -9.61 -3.90
N ALA A 451 28.98 -10.80 -3.87
CA ALA A 451 30.28 -11.00 -3.22
C ALA A 451 31.44 -10.29 -3.93
N GLU A 452 31.30 -9.97 -5.22
CA GLU A 452 32.20 -9.06 -5.97
C GLU A 452 31.85 -7.56 -5.80
N LYS A 453 30.89 -7.24 -4.92
CA LYS A 453 30.33 -5.89 -4.68
C LYS A 453 29.67 -5.25 -5.91
N LYS A 454 29.09 -6.08 -6.77
CA LYS A 454 28.37 -5.64 -7.98
C LYS A 454 26.88 -5.87 -7.83
N LEU A 455 26.10 -5.03 -8.51
CA LEU A 455 24.70 -5.33 -8.77
C LEU A 455 24.60 -6.46 -9.82
N ALA A 456 23.57 -7.30 -9.70
CA ALA A 456 23.21 -8.25 -10.73
C ALA A 456 22.75 -7.52 -11.99
N GLU A 457 23.07 -8.07 -13.17
CA GLU A 457 22.59 -7.56 -14.45
C GLU A 457 21.30 -8.28 -14.83
N GLY A 458 20.31 -7.52 -15.30
CA GLY A 458 19.09 -8.08 -15.87
C GLY A 458 19.34 -8.66 -17.27
N THR A 459 18.78 -9.83 -17.55
CA THR A 459 18.83 -10.43 -18.89
C THR A 459 17.78 -9.78 -19.80
N LYS A 460 18.19 -9.34 -21.00
CA LYS A 460 17.27 -8.72 -21.96
C LYS A 460 16.06 -9.63 -22.21
N PRO A 461 14.82 -9.10 -22.25
CA PRO A 461 13.59 -9.89 -22.12
C PRO A 461 13.32 -10.84 -23.30
N ASN A 462 13.92 -12.02 -23.25
CA ASN A 462 13.78 -13.10 -24.24
C ASN A 462 12.53 -13.97 -23.99
N GLY A 463 11.44 -13.38 -23.51
CA GLY A 463 10.18 -14.09 -23.18
C GLY A 463 10.25 -15.05 -21.98
N LYS A 464 11.35 -15.02 -21.21
CA LYS A 464 11.49 -15.71 -19.91
C LYS A 464 11.42 -14.69 -18.77
N PRO A 465 11.00 -15.07 -17.55
CA PRO A 465 11.21 -14.26 -16.36
C PRO A 465 12.70 -14.00 -16.12
N ASP A 466 13.06 -12.75 -15.83
CA ASP A 466 14.44 -12.35 -15.62
C ASP A 466 14.80 -12.36 -14.13
N VAL A 467 15.45 -13.43 -13.67
CA VAL A 467 15.85 -13.57 -12.26
C VAL A 467 16.88 -12.50 -11.86
N GLY A 468 17.73 -12.06 -12.80
CA GLY A 468 18.75 -11.02 -12.59
C GLY A 468 18.14 -9.69 -12.17
N ALA A 469 17.04 -9.28 -12.81
CA ALA A 469 16.22 -8.14 -12.42
C ALA A 469 15.72 -8.21 -10.96
N ALA A 470 15.13 -9.33 -10.54
CA ALA A 470 14.71 -9.52 -9.14
C ALA A 470 15.89 -9.45 -8.16
N GLY A 471 17.05 -10.00 -8.57
CA GLY A 471 18.30 -9.88 -7.81
C GLY A 471 18.74 -8.43 -7.62
N ARG A 472 18.83 -7.66 -8.71
CA ARG A 472 19.18 -6.23 -8.69
C ARG A 472 18.22 -5.43 -7.82
N ALA A 473 16.92 -5.69 -7.95
CA ALA A 473 15.88 -5.09 -7.14
C ALA A 473 16.08 -5.32 -5.64
N MET A 474 16.32 -6.58 -5.24
CA MET A 474 16.57 -6.92 -3.84
C MET A 474 17.88 -6.37 -3.30
N GLN A 475 18.95 -6.30 -4.12
CA GLN A 475 20.21 -5.67 -3.75
C GLN A 475 20.03 -4.16 -3.51
N LEU A 476 19.35 -3.46 -4.41
CA LEU A 476 19.08 -2.02 -4.29
C LEU A 476 18.19 -1.69 -3.09
N ALA A 477 17.17 -2.50 -2.83
CA ALA A 477 16.31 -2.36 -1.65
C ALA A 477 17.05 -2.75 -0.35
N TRP A 478 17.97 -3.72 -0.38
CA TRP A 478 18.79 -4.08 0.78
C TRP A 478 19.80 -2.98 1.11
N LEU A 479 20.50 -2.44 0.10
CA LEU A 479 21.40 -1.29 0.24
C LEU A 479 20.65 -0.10 0.84
N GLY A 480 19.51 0.29 0.25
CA GLY A 480 18.70 1.40 0.74
C GLY A 480 18.28 1.25 2.21
N ARG A 481 18.03 0.01 2.68
CA ARG A 481 17.77 -0.28 4.09
C ARG A 481 19.02 -0.23 4.99
N GLN A 482 20.22 -0.63 4.51
CA GLN A 482 21.45 -0.52 5.31
C GLN A 482 21.93 0.93 5.43
N ASN A 483 21.93 1.63 4.29
CA ASN A 483 22.43 3.00 4.15
C ASN A 483 21.43 4.07 4.57
N ASN A 484 20.19 3.68 4.91
CA ASN A 484 19.08 4.59 5.17
C ASN A 484 18.91 5.62 4.03
N ALA A 485 18.85 5.11 2.79
CA ALA A 485 18.69 5.92 1.59
C ALA A 485 17.48 6.83 1.71
N LYS A 486 17.66 8.10 1.37
CA LYS A 486 16.66 9.18 1.44
C LYS A 486 16.24 9.58 0.02
N ALA A 487 14.99 10.01 -0.13
CA ALA A 487 14.59 10.80 -1.31
C ALA A 487 15.37 12.13 -1.36
N PRO A 488 15.59 12.73 -2.55
CA PRO A 488 16.30 14.00 -2.66
C PRO A 488 15.52 15.16 -1.99
N GLU A 489 16.24 16.24 -1.67
CA GLU A 489 15.63 17.50 -1.25
C GLU A 489 15.18 18.28 -2.50
N LEU A 490 13.90 18.63 -2.59
CA LEU A 490 13.24 19.12 -3.80
C LEU A 490 12.23 20.23 -3.41
N LEU A 491 12.56 21.50 -3.65
CA LEU A 491 11.67 22.62 -3.25
C LEU A 491 10.30 22.55 -3.96
N ARG A 492 10.35 22.52 -5.30
CA ARG A 492 9.29 22.20 -6.27
C ARG A 492 10.02 21.68 -7.50
N VAL A 493 9.59 20.55 -8.06
CA VAL A 493 10.16 19.95 -9.27
C VAL A 493 9.10 19.26 -10.12
N TRP A 494 9.40 19.03 -11.39
CA TRP A 494 8.57 18.30 -12.33
C TRP A 494 9.17 16.93 -12.66
N ALA A 495 8.30 15.91 -12.75
CA ALA A 495 8.69 14.54 -13.07
C ALA A 495 7.63 13.84 -13.94
N SER A 496 8.07 12.81 -14.66
CA SER A 496 7.22 11.82 -15.31
C SER A 496 6.89 10.69 -14.33
N ASP A 497 5.67 10.13 -14.38
CA ASP A 497 5.35 8.92 -13.60
C ASP A 497 5.87 7.62 -14.24
N VAL A 498 6.09 7.62 -15.55
CA VAL A 498 6.80 6.57 -16.29
C VAL A 498 8.28 6.91 -16.51
N ASP A 499 9.12 5.90 -16.72
CA ASP A 499 10.51 6.11 -17.12
C ASP A 499 10.60 6.81 -18.49
N LEU A 500 11.59 7.68 -18.60
CA LEU A 500 11.81 8.51 -19.78
C LEU A 500 12.30 7.68 -20.99
N GLU A 501 12.98 6.55 -20.78
CA GLU A 501 13.55 5.75 -21.88
C GLU A 501 12.66 4.57 -22.29
N ASP A 502 12.03 3.90 -21.34
CA ASP A 502 10.97 2.91 -21.60
C ASP A 502 9.68 3.27 -20.83
N PRO A 503 8.76 4.02 -21.46
CA PRO A 503 7.46 4.41 -20.88
C PRO A 503 6.56 3.25 -20.43
N THR A 504 6.87 2.00 -20.80
CA THR A 504 6.14 0.83 -20.27
C THR A 504 6.50 0.51 -18.81
N ARG A 505 7.49 1.21 -18.24
CA ARG A 505 8.00 1.00 -16.88
C ARG A 505 7.69 2.22 -16.02
N GLN A 506 7.03 2.00 -14.89
CA GLN A 506 6.70 3.07 -13.95
C GLN A 506 7.94 3.54 -13.18
N ALA A 507 8.18 4.85 -13.14
CA ALA A 507 9.24 5.51 -12.37
C ALA A 507 8.76 5.99 -11.00
N LEU A 508 7.54 6.55 -10.94
CA LEU A 508 6.88 7.02 -9.73
C LEU A 508 5.49 6.39 -9.61
N GLU A 509 5.20 5.84 -8.44
CA GLU A 509 3.89 5.31 -8.06
C GLU A 509 3.16 6.32 -7.16
N PRO A 510 2.04 6.92 -7.60
CA PRO A 510 1.16 7.70 -6.74
C PRO A 510 0.48 6.83 -5.67
N ARG A 511 0.41 7.36 -4.45
CA ARG A 511 -0.12 6.70 -3.25
C ARG A 511 -1.03 7.64 -2.48
N LEU A 512 -2.11 7.11 -1.92
CA LEU A 512 -2.99 7.87 -1.03
C LEU A 512 -2.39 7.85 0.39
N LEU A 513 -2.07 9.02 0.92
CA LEU A 513 -1.68 9.16 2.32
C LEU A 513 -2.94 9.15 3.18
N VAL A 514 -3.18 8.02 3.85
CA VAL A 514 -4.33 7.81 4.75
C VAL A 514 -3.88 7.82 6.20
N THR A 515 -4.69 8.39 7.10
CA THR A 515 -4.51 8.18 8.54
C THR A 515 -5.12 6.84 8.98
N LYS A 516 -4.75 6.36 10.16
CA LYS A 516 -5.33 5.15 10.76
C LYS A 516 -6.84 5.26 10.97
N ASN A 517 -7.32 6.43 11.40
CA ASN A 517 -8.76 6.75 11.44
C ASN A 517 -9.42 6.59 10.06
N GLN A 518 -8.79 7.13 9.01
CA GLN A 518 -9.32 7.10 7.65
C GLN A 518 -9.37 5.68 7.07
N LEU A 519 -8.35 4.85 7.30
CA LEU A 519 -8.37 3.44 6.88
C LEU A 519 -9.44 2.65 7.63
N SER A 520 -9.60 2.84 8.94
CA SER A 520 -10.64 2.15 9.73
C SER A 520 -12.06 2.56 9.30
N SER A 521 -12.28 3.84 9.00
CA SER A 521 -13.53 4.33 8.42
C SER A 521 -13.80 3.74 7.03
N LEU A 522 -12.81 3.67 6.14
CA LEU A 522 -12.92 3.02 4.83
C LEU A 522 -13.21 1.51 4.96
N ARG A 523 -12.64 0.85 5.97
CA ARG A 523 -12.84 -0.57 6.28
C ARG A 523 -14.27 -0.87 6.76
N GLU A 524 -14.80 -0.13 7.73
CA GLU A 524 -16.22 -0.28 8.13
C GLU A 524 -17.18 0.11 6.98
N THR A 525 -16.79 1.09 6.15
CA THR A 525 -17.52 1.44 4.91
C THR A 525 -17.60 0.23 3.96
N LEU A 526 -16.48 -0.44 3.67
CA LEU A 526 -16.47 -1.66 2.84
C LEU A 526 -17.31 -2.79 3.44
N LYS A 527 -17.27 -2.96 4.77
CA LYS A 527 -18.06 -3.99 5.46
C LYS A 527 -19.57 -3.76 5.32
N LEU A 528 -20.05 -2.53 5.52
CA LEU A 528 -21.47 -2.20 5.33
C LEU A 528 -21.94 -2.45 3.90
N ILE A 529 -21.10 -2.16 2.90
CA ILE A 529 -21.36 -2.52 1.50
C ILE A 529 -21.47 -4.05 1.37
N LEU A 530 -20.50 -4.81 1.87
CA LEU A 530 -20.47 -6.28 1.73
C LEU A 530 -21.70 -6.94 2.39
N GLU A 531 -22.09 -6.49 3.58
CA GLU A 531 -23.30 -6.94 4.28
C GLU A 531 -24.58 -6.67 3.46
N ALA A 532 -24.69 -5.51 2.79
CA ALA A 532 -25.81 -5.19 1.90
C ALA A 532 -25.77 -5.97 0.56
N GLY A 533 -24.58 -6.25 0.03
CA GLY A 533 -24.37 -7.03 -1.20
C GLY A 533 -24.71 -8.51 -1.04
N GLU A 534 -24.47 -9.06 0.14
CA GLU A 534 -24.88 -10.42 0.49
C GLU A 534 -26.41 -10.52 0.69
N GLN A 535 -27.05 -9.49 1.22
CA GLN A 535 -28.52 -9.42 1.36
C GLN A 535 -29.23 -9.27 0.00
N THR A 536 -28.77 -8.37 -0.87
CA THR A 536 -29.36 -8.15 -2.20
C THR A 536 -29.11 -9.31 -3.18
N GLN A 537 -28.08 -10.14 -2.99
CA GLN A 537 -27.96 -11.42 -3.68
C GLN A 537 -29.09 -12.42 -3.34
N ALA A 538 -29.78 -12.23 -2.20
CA ALA A 538 -30.92 -13.07 -1.82
C ALA A 538 -32.28 -12.50 -2.24
N SER A 539 -32.43 -11.17 -2.39
CA SER A 539 -33.70 -10.55 -2.84
C SER A 539 -33.82 -10.37 -4.36
N GLY A 540 -32.70 -10.16 -5.05
CA GLY A 540 -32.66 -9.92 -6.50
C GLY A 540 -32.74 -8.45 -6.92
N GLU A 541 -32.83 -7.52 -5.97
CA GLU A 541 -32.89 -6.07 -6.21
C GLU A 541 -31.46 -5.51 -6.38
N SER A 542 -31.02 -5.32 -7.63
CA SER A 542 -29.61 -4.98 -7.95
C SER A 542 -29.24 -3.51 -7.75
N ASP A 543 -30.23 -2.62 -7.82
CA ASP A 543 -30.03 -1.22 -8.16
C ASP A 543 -29.85 -0.37 -6.89
N GLU A 544 -30.55 -0.76 -5.81
CA GLU A 544 -30.37 -0.17 -4.48
C GLU A 544 -28.94 -0.38 -3.96
N PHE A 545 -28.39 -1.60 -4.13
CA PHE A 545 -27.01 -1.90 -3.75
C PHE A 545 -26.00 -1.00 -4.48
N PHE A 546 -26.17 -0.76 -5.79
CA PHE A 546 -25.22 0.04 -6.56
C PHE A 546 -25.16 1.49 -6.06
N ASN A 547 -26.31 2.05 -5.67
CA ASN A 547 -26.40 3.38 -5.08
C ASN A 547 -25.86 3.41 -3.63
N GLN A 548 -26.07 2.35 -2.84
CA GLN A 548 -25.47 2.20 -1.51
C GLN A 548 -23.92 2.10 -1.59
N LEU A 549 -23.39 1.32 -2.54
CA LEU A 549 -21.95 1.19 -2.86
C LEU A 549 -21.34 2.55 -3.24
N LYS A 550 -21.94 3.28 -4.17
CA LYS A 550 -21.53 4.66 -4.53
C LYS A 550 -21.48 5.56 -3.30
N GLY A 551 -22.60 5.69 -2.58
CA GLY A 551 -22.71 6.59 -1.44
C GLY A 551 -21.77 6.24 -0.28
N ALA A 552 -21.47 4.96 -0.09
CA ALA A 552 -20.45 4.50 0.83
C ALA A 552 -19.04 4.94 0.38
N ILE A 553 -18.63 4.69 -0.87
CA ILE A 553 -17.31 5.12 -1.39
C ILE A 553 -17.16 6.65 -1.33
N SER A 554 -18.16 7.45 -1.74
CA SER A 554 -18.08 8.92 -1.67
C SER A 554 -17.79 9.42 -0.25
N ARG A 555 -18.43 8.84 0.77
CA ARG A 555 -18.21 9.21 2.18
C ARG A 555 -16.78 8.90 2.65
N ALA A 556 -16.25 7.73 2.29
CA ALA A 556 -14.88 7.34 2.66
C ALA A 556 -13.79 8.01 1.78
N ALA A 557 -14.13 8.54 0.61
CA ALA A 557 -13.19 9.24 -0.26
C ALA A 557 -12.97 10.71 0.14
N GLN A 558 -14.02 11.40 0.63
CA GLN A 558 -13.96 12.84 0.87
C GLN A 558 -13.45 13.21 2.27
N ASN A 559 -14.15 12.75 3.32
CA ASN A 559 -13.81 13.11 4.70
C ASN A 559 -14.27 12.02 5.69
N PRO A 560 -13.44 10.99 5.96
CA PRO A 560 -13.80 9.84 6.78
C PRO A 560 -14.11 10.15 8.26
N GLU A 561 -13.93 11.40 8.69
CA GLU A 561 -14.22 11.89 10.06
C GLU A 561 -15.58 12.61 10.17
N LEU A 562 -16.33 12.74 9.07
CA LEU A 562 -17.65 13.40 9.01
C LEU A 562 -18.84 12.42 8.88
N LEU A 563 -18.63 11.13 9.15
CA LEU A 563 -19.62 10.05 8.92
C LEU A 563 -20.96 10.19 9.66
N ASP A 564 -21.06 11.06 10.68
CA ASP A 564 -22.28 11.27 11.48
C ASP A 564 -23.34 12.21 10.85
N GLN A 565 -22.97 13.12 9.91
CA GLN A 565 -23.88 14.19 9.45
C GLN A 565 -23.66 14.64 8.00
N THR A 566 -24.58 14.28 7.08
CA THR A 566 -25.09 15.07 5.91
C THR A 566 -26.09 14.23 5.09
N ASP A 567 -26.96 14.88 4.31
CA ASP A 567 -28.02 14.28 3.50
C ASP A 567 -27.51 13.55 2.22
N LEU A 568 -28.37 12.72 1.61
CA LEU A 568 -27.97 11.79 0.53
C LEU A 568 -27.86 12.42 -0.87
N ASP A 569 -28.52 13.54 -1.14
CA ASP A 569 -28.67 14.08 -2.51
C ASP A 569 -27.38 14.71 -3.10
N SER A 570 -26.31 14.89 -2.31
CA SER A 570 -25.04 15.49 -2.77
C SER A 570 -24.03 14.49 -3.35
N LEU A 571 -24.34 13.18 -3.31
CA LEU A 571 -23.34 12.11 -3.44
C LEU A 571 -22.74 11.90 -4.85
N ASP A 572 -23.44 12.23 -5.94
CA ASP A 572 -22.90 12.12 -7.29
C ASP A 572 -21.97 13.30 -7.64
N GLU A 573 -22.29 14.53 -7.19
CA GLU A 573 -21.36 15.67 -7.29
C GLU A 573 -20.10 15.44 -6.44
N ALA A 574 -20.29 14.88 -5.23
CA ALA A 574 -19.21 14.51 -4.32
C ALA A 574 -18.21 13.51 -4.96
N PHE A 575 -18.74 12.48 -5.62
CA PHE A 575 -17.96 11.47 -6.33
C PHE A 575 -17.22 12.10 -7.52
N GLY A 576 -17.91 12.92 -8.32
CA GLY A 576 -17.31 13.64 -9.44
C GLY A 576 -16.17 14.58 -9.03
N GLU A 577 -16.35 15.36 -7.96
CA GLU A 577 -15.35 16.33 -7.48
C GLU A 577 -14.02 15.70 -7.06
N PHE A 578 -14.04 14.47 -6.53
CA PHE A 578 -12.84 13.75 -6.12
C PHE A 578 -12.22 12.95 -7.28
N LEU A 579 -13.03 12.25 -8.07
CA LEU A 579 -12.51 11.38 -9.13
C LEU A 579 -12.00 12.14 -10.36
N ALA A 580 -12.52 13.35 -10.63
CA ALA A 580 -11.99 14.24 -11.66
C ALA A 580 -10.61 14.82 -11.29
N ASP A 581 -10.28 14.83 -10.01
CA ASP A 581 -9.02 15.34 -9.46
C ASP A 581 -7.94 14.25 -9.29
N LEU A 582 -8.34 12.97 -9.25
CA LEU A 582 -7.38 11.86 -9.17
C LEU A 582 -6.60 11.72 -10.48
N PRO A 583 -5.25 11.67 -10.45
CA PRO A 583 -4.45 11.42 -11.64
C PRO A 583 -4.55 9.97 -12.16
N TYR A 584 -5.26 9.07 -11.46
CA TYR A 584 -5.49 7.69 -11.89
C TYR A 584 -6.98 7.31 -11.81
N LYS A 585 -7.50 6.77 -12.92
CA LYS A 585 -8.90 6.38 -13.07
C LYS A 585 -9.11 4.92 -12.61
N SER A 586 -9.68 4.70 -11.42
CA SER A 586 -9.98 3.34 -10.91
C SER A 586 -10.93 2.58 -11.84
N ARG A 587 -10.81 1.25 -11.89
CA ARG A 587 -11.67 0.38 -12.72
C ARG A 587 -13.16 0.51 -12.34
N LEU A 588 -13.48 0.81 -11.08
CA LEU A 588 -14.87 1.05 -10.64
C LEU A 588 -15.49 2.32 -11.25
N GLN A 589 -14.69 3.33 -11.61
CA GLN A 589 -15.20 4.56 -12.24
C GLN A 589 -15.88 4.28 -13.60
N ASN A 590 -15.48 3.21 -14.29
CA ASN A 590 -15.97 2.80 -15.61
C ASN A 590 -17.11 1.76 -15.55
N MET A 591 -17.74 1.60 -14.38
CA MET A 591 -18.84 0.65 -14.18
C MET A 591 -20.20 1.33 -14.26
N THR A 592 -21.01 0.95 -15.26
CA THR A 592 -22.38 1.43 -15.43
C THR A 592 -23.39 0.50 -14.75
N GLU A 593 -24.55 1.06 -14.41
CA GLU A 593 -25.71 0.33 -13.88
C GLU A 593 -26.14 -0.82 -14.81
N ASP A 594 -26.21 -0.59 -16.13
CA ASP A 594 -26.45 -1.63 -17.15
C ASP A 594 -25.44 -2.79 -17.10
N ARG A 595 -24.15 -2.52 -16.87
CA ARG A 595 -23.14 -3.58 -16.70
C ARG A 595 -23.38 -4.35 -15.41
N TRP A 596 -23.61 -3.63 -14.31
CA TRP A 596 -23.84 -4.22 -12.99
C TRP A 596 -25.09 -5.12 -12.96
N ALA A 597 -26.18 -4.68 -13.59
CA ALA A 597 -27.43 -5.42 -13.73
C ALA A 597 -27.24 -6.73 -14.53
N ASN A 598 -26.58 -6.66 -15.69
CA ASN A 598 -26.54 -7.78 -16.65
C ASN A 598 -25.39 -8.79 -16.45
N ALA A 599 -24.36 -8.48 -15.65
CA ALA A 599 -23.14 -9.30 -15.53
C ALA A 599 -22.99 -10.02 -14.17
N GLY A 600 -23.84 -11.02 -13.90
CA GLY A 600 -23.86 -11.73 -12.59
C GLY A 600 -22.54 -12.42 -12.18
N SER A 601 -21.69 -12.82 -13.12
CA SER A 601 -20.34 -13.35 -12.84
C SER A 601 -19.34 -12.25 -12.49
N GLU A 602 -19.44 -11.08 -13.13
CA GLU A 602 -18.63 -9.89 -12.82
C GLU A 602 -19.04 -9.29 -11.46
N ARG A 603 -20.34 -9.27 -11.16
CA ARG A 603 -20.87 -8.87 -9.84
C ARG A 603 -20.23 -9.67 -8.70
N ARG A 604 -20.13 -11.00 -8.86
CA ARG A 604 -19.43 -11.87 -7.89
C ARG A 604 -17.95 -11.53 -7.80
N ARG A 605 -17.24 -11.44 -8.94
CA ARG A 605 -15.82 -11.07 -8.99
C ARG A 605 -15.53 -9.77 -8.22
N ILE A 606 -16.38 -8.75 -8.38
CA ILE A 606 -16.24 -7.46 -7.71
C ILE A 606 -16.47 -7.59 -6.20
N LEU A 607 -17.51 -8.31 -5.77
CA LEU A 607 -17.75 -8.56 -4.33
C LEU A 607 -16.61 -9.36 -3.69
N ASP A 608 -16.03 -10.35 -4.38
CA ASP A 608 -14.87 -11.10 -3.89
C ASP A 608 -13.60 -10.23 -3.79
N GLN A 609 -13.43 -9.27 -4.70
CA GLN A 609 -12.36 -8.26 -4.61
C GLN A 609 -12.61 -7.25 -3.48
N LEU A 610 -13.84 -6.79 -3.27
CA LEU A 610 -14.18 -5.92 -2.13
C LEU A 610 -13.98 -6.64 -0.79
N ARG A 611 -14.29 -7.95 -0.69
CA ARG A 611 -13.95 -8.80 0.46
C ARG A 611 -12.42 -8.85 0.67
N ALA A 612 -11.65 -9.04 -0.41
CA ALA A 612 -10.20 -9.04 -0.34
C ALA A 612 -9.62 -7.69 0.14
N ARG A 613 -10.17 -6.56 -0.32
CA ARG A 613 -9.76 -5.22 0.13
C ARG A 613 -10.14 -4.96 1.58
N PHE A 614 -11.34 -5.30 2.02
CA PHE A 614 -11.74 -5.23 3.42
C PHE A 614 -10.79 -6.00 4.34
N GLN A 615 -10.42 -7.23 3.97
CA GLN A 615 -9.51 -8.07 4.75
C GLN A 615 -8.06 -7.58 4.72
N LEU A 616 -7.60 -7.02 3.60
CA LEU A 616 -6.30 -6.34 3.52
C LEU A 616 -6.24 -5.11 4.43
N TYR A 617 -7.34 -4.34 4.53
CA TYR A 617 -7.40 -3.16 5.41
C TYR A 617 -7.48 -3.53 6.90
N GLU A 618 -8.08 -4.66 7.28
CA GLU A 618 -7.95 -5.23 8.64
C GLU A 618 -6.47 -5.55 8.93
N MET A 619 -5.79 -6.29 8.03
CA MET A 619 -4.38 -6.65 8.19
C MET A 619 -3.46 -5.43 8.33
N TRP A 620 -3.73 -4.35 7.59
CA TRP A 620 -2.98 -3.09 7.67
C TRP A 620 -3.31 -2.26 8.91
N ASN A 621 -4.58 -2.20 9.33
CA ASN A 621 -4.97 -1.52 10.57
C ASN A 621 -4.26 -2.10 11.80
N ASP A 622 -4.08 -3.42 11.82
CA ASP A 622 -3.52 -4.18 12.93
C ASP A 622 -1.99 -4.35 12.86
N ASP A 623 -1.34 -4.02 11.73
CA ASP A 623 0.11 -4.05 11.57
C ASP A 623 0.75 -2.73 12.06
N PRO A 624 1.49 -2.72 13.19
CA PRO A 624 2.10 -1.50 13.71
C PRO A 624 3.31 -1.01 12.90
N GLU A 625 3.89 -1.79 11.99
CA GLU A 625 5.08 -1.37 11.22
C GLU A 625 4.77 -0.40 10.08
N ILE A 626 3.51 -0.29 9.62
CA ILE A 626 3.16 0.61 8.50
C ILE A 626 2.81 2.04 8.92
N TRP A 627 2.54 2.25 10.22
CA TRP A 627 1.96 3.48 10.75
C TRP A 627 3.03 4.49 11.15
N VAL A 628 3.21 5.52 10.32
CA VAL A 628 4.28 6.51 10.48
C VAL A 628 3.79 7.72 11.26
N LYS A 629 4.57 8.13 12.26
CA LYS A 629 4.32 9.29 13.09
C LYS A 629 4.98 10.54 12.49
N LEU A 630 4.19 11.41 11.84
CA LEU A 630 4.71 12.64 11.23
C LEU A 630 5.22 13.67 12.25
N HIS A 631 4.69 13.67 13.48
CA HIS A 631 5.14 14.58 14.54
C HIS A 631 4.93 14.02 15.95
N ASP A 632 5.79 14.42 16.90
CA ASP A 632 5.79 13.96 18.30
C ASP A 632 4.40 13.96 18.98
N LYS A 633 3.56 14.95 18.65
CA LYS A 633 2.22 15.11 19.21
C LYS A 633 1.16 14.17 18.64
N ALA A 634 1.40 13.49 17.50
CA ALA A 634 0.34 12.78 16.79
C ALA A 634 -0.28 11.65 17.63
N GLU A 635 -1.60 11.56 17.65
CA GLU A 635 -2.35 10.47 18.27
C GLU A 635 -2.32 9.20 17.40
N ASP A 636 -2.69 8.04 17.96
CA ASP A 636 -2.66 6.75 17.24
C ASP A 636 -3.55 6.75 15.99
N GLY A 637 -4.67 7.47 16.03
CA GLY A 637 -5.59 7.66 14.90
C GLY A 637 -5.04 8.55 13.77
N GLU A 638 -4.06 9.41 14.09
CA GLU A 638 -3.45 10.39 13.17
C GLU A 638 -2.18 9.85 12.46
N LEU A 639 -1.68 8.67 12.86
CA LEU A 639 -0.55 8.01 12.21
C LEU A 639 -0.90 7.74 10.74
N VAL A 640 0.06 7.93 9.83
CA VAL A 640 -0.16 7.87 8.38
C VAL A 640 0.43 6.64 7.72
N TYR A 641 -0.17 6.20 6.63
CA TYR A 641 0.33 5.17 5.73
C TYR A 641 0.19 5.62 4.27
N ALA A 642 1.23 5.38 3.46
CA ALA A 642 1.22 5.65 2.02
C ALA A 642 0.65 4.44 1.25
N MET A 643 -0.67 4.41 1.12
CA MET A 643 -1.42 3.30 0.52
C MET A 643 -1.32 3.29 -1.01
N PRO A 644 -0.94 2.17 -1.65
CA PRO A 644 -0.92 2.03 -3.11
C PRO A 644 -2.29 2.27 -3.75
N PHE A 645 -2.35 3.06 -4.82
CA PHE A 645 -3.59 3.25 -5.60
C PHE A 645 -4.16 1.95 -6.18
N SER A 646 -3.31 0.95 -6.45
CA SER A 646 -3.71 -0.39 -6.88
C SER A 646 -4.54 -1.17 -5.84
N MET A 647 -4.54 -0.71 -4.59
CA MET A 647 -5.27 -1.28 -3.46
C MET A 647 -6.46 -0.42 -2.99
N LEU A 648 -6.82 0.63 -3.74
CA LEU A 648 -8.13 1.26 -3.61
C LEU A 648 -9.26 0.26 -4.03
N PRO A 649 -10.53 0.53 -3.68
CA PRO A 649 -11.68 -0.23 -4.14
C PRO A 649 -11.88 -0.23 -5.68
#